data_AF-A0A9W5X729-F1
#
_entry.id   AF-A0A9W5X729-F1
#
_cell.length_a   1.000
_cell.length_b   1.000
_cell.length_c   1.000
_cell.angle_alpha   90.00
_cell.angle_beta   90.00
_cell.angle_gamma   90.00
#
_symmetry.space_group_name_H-M   'P 1'
#
loop_
_entity.id
_entity.type
_entity.pdbx_description
1 polymer ?
#
loop_
_entity_poly.entity_id
_entity_poly.type
_entity_poly.pdbx_seq_one_letter_code
_entity_poly.pdbx_strand_id
1 'polypeptide(L)'
;MKRPIRIYSPFLDLKMETDNYESLQFPRNFYGIGKFELHINKYVHGAEEFKKGNIIVLDKKSREVATKVAIIQSKEIALDKEGKITENWKITGYTLDGLISRRLTVPPDHTDQDRKSGDAETVMKHYVDRHFVNPEDPKRKMPRLEIAPNLHRGEYIEWESRYKVVSDELETIGKRCGLGWTVYADTKNKKFIFDVIRSRDLTKGNPENNSPVVFSPDFGTVESQTFFDSDAEYKNAAYVGGPGEGNERTIVQLGENVKGLERIETFIDARDVGNSTDQDEELTPEEIEQQLIERGEIKLTEMGRQLSFEAQILTPVVQEINRIPNGNKIVRTPYEYEVDFDYGDRVSLLNQSWGITMVAPITEILEIHESGGFVLEATFGESRPTLTSKIEKKFNEISGVEQQELPSKFAQIQAQKANEYTKQQVSKEERERIEQALKNLEEAKGYTEKYAEKKRIESPTEPEDKDVIWIDTSNPENIIWKIWDGSDWAAGPSGPQGLPGPAGKDGETLYTWLKYADDAEGNGMSDSPAGKAYMGISYNNASQTESSDPNEYKWTKVVGPKGDQGIPGPDGEDGKPTYTWIKYADDGEGNGLSDDPTGKEYIGLAYNKTDINESNDPADYTFALIKGPKGEKGATGPQGPKGDRGPQGVEGPPGVDGKPRYTWIRYADDVNGNGMSNYPEGKAYIGVAPNKLTETESTNPADYTWSKYVGPQGPKGTQGPTGPEGPRGPQGPNIVNKDTTFADKWFVASYIESLNGLNVNDQFIIDENGNVSVANDNVRLDGKGVSVKDGGFFLEEDSTQLKYSATPGRNLIKDHSFELVRPDWDSFNQSTVDYNWLEMLQSNIAAENFWEKYGSPMVAIQWNPADKNALAIYGEQAVCVRNSHFVRQHIYEGVGGNETYTLSGFFKRQWNVNPGGTPRFEVDHISWDDQGNSTRNRLLNEVFAPVPNDYSVVRHSVTFTVPSSFKRGDELELKISGGNTEWVQCDGIQLVEGNVASVYDPEDSVWQVTKGVYRPSTDLHLLWVGAQYVNSSQTITPLKKLSDCKNGWILAWSDYSGGANDYNWVYSHIPKAHIDGNHGGQGILVPTPHMENVAVNAKYIYVSDTHITGHAENQHAPLNNVALREIYEY
;
A
#
# COMPACT_ATOMS: atom_id res chain seq x y z
N MET A 1 -24.70 -2.49 13.09
CA MET A 1 -24.59 -3.67 13.99
C MET A 1 -24.00 -4.82 13.17
N LYS A 2 -22.90 -5.43 13.61
CA LYS A 2 -22.16 -6.44 12.82
C LYS A 2 -23.01 -7.70 12.62
N ARG A 3 -22.87 -8.39 11.48
CA ARG A 3 -23.62 -9.63 11.21
C ARG A 3 -22.95 -10.80 11.94
N PRO A 4 -23.66 -11.62 12.73
CA PRO A 4 -23.06 -12.77 13.39
C PRO A 4 -22.56 -13.80 12.37
N ILE A 5 -21.30 -14.22 12.50
CA ILE A 5 -20.69 -15.31 11.74
C ILE A 5 -20.73 -16.61 12.52
N ARG A 6 -20.99 -17.72 11.81
CA ARG A 6 -20.93 -19.08 12.36
C ARG A 6 -19.75 -19.83 11.79
N ILE A 7 -19.03 -20.52 12.65
CA ILE A 7 -17.90 -21.36 12.27
C ILE A 7 -18.30 -22.83 12.39
N TYR A 8 -18.09 -23.58 11.32
CA TYR A 8 -18.39 -25.00 11.20
C TYR A 8 -17.12 -25.80 10.90
N SER A 9 -17.11 -27.09 11.28
CA SER A 9 -16.11 -28.05 10.80
C SER A 9 -16.19 -28.23 9.27
N PRO A 10 -15.17 -28.85 8.64
CA PRO A 10 -15.27 -29.35 7.26
C PRO A 10 -16.44 -30.34 7.04
N PHE A 11 -17.02 -30.89 8.11
CA PHE A 11 -18.16 -31.80 8.09
C PHE A 11 -19.50 -31.11 8.37
N LEU A 12 -19.51 -29.76 8.42
CA LEU A 12 -20.66 -28.92 8.74
C LEU A 12 -21.22 -29.09 10.18
N ASP A 13 -20.36 -29.43 11.15
CA ASP A 13 -20.70 -29.38 12.58
C ASP A 13 -20.45 -27.98 13.13
N LEU A 14 -21.45 -27.35 13.76
CA LEU A 14 -21.29 -26.02 14.35
C LEU A 14 -20.25 -26.07 15.47
N LYS A 15 -19.30 -25.13 15.44
CA LYS A 15 -18.24 -24.96 16.44
C LYS A 15 -18.49 -23.74 17.32
N MET A 16 -18.82 -22.61 16.71
CA MET A 16 -19.12 -21.36 17.41
C MET A 16 -19.98 -20.42 16.57
N GLU A 17 -20.53 -19.40 17.22
CA GLU A 17 -21.20 -18.24 16.60
C GLU A 17 -20.68 -16.98 17.31
N THR A 18 -20.27 -15.95 16.56
CA THR A 18 -19.79 -14.67 17.10
C THR A 18 -20.14 -13.52 16.16
N ASP A 19 -20.51 -12.36 16.71
CA ASP A 19 -20.55 -11.06 16.02
C ASP A 19 -19.35 -10.16 16.41
N ASN A 20 -18.51 -10.64 17.33
CA ASN A 20 -17.33 -9.95 17.83
C ASN A 20 -16.12 -10.26 16.92
N TYR A 21 -16.03 -9.54 15.82
CA TYR A 21 -14.85 -9.44 14.95
C TYR A 21 -14.64 -7.96 14.58
N GLU A 22 -13.47 -7.61 14.04
CA GLU A 22 -13.14 -6.21 13.72
C GLU A 22 -13.72 -5.79 12.38
N SER A 23 -13.34 -6.49 11.31
CA SER A 23 -13.87 -6.31 9.96
C SER A 23 -14.01 -7.64 9.23
N LEU A 24 -14.99 -7.74 8.34
CA LEU A 24 -15.19 -8.87 7.43
C LEU A 24 -15.51 -8.33 6.04
N GLN A 25 -14.65 -8.64 5.07
CA GLN A 25 -14.86 -8.42 3.64
C GLN A 25 -15.27 -9.76 3.01
N PHE A 26 -16.47 -9.81 2.43
CA PHE A 26 -17.06 -11.02 1.87
C PHE A 26 -17.59 -10.77 0.45
N PRO A 27 -16.78 -11.03 -0.59
CA PRO A 27 -17.23 -10.91 -1.98
C PRO A 27 -18.06 -12.12 -2.41
N ARG A 28 -19.04 -11.87 -3.27
CA ARG A 28 -19.83 -12.85 -4.04
C ARG A 28 -19.66 -12.51 -5.51
N ASN A 29 -19.08 -13.42 -6.29
CA ASN A 29 -18.85 -13.25 -7.72
C ASN A 29 -19.81 -14.15 -8.49
N PHE A 30 -20.38 -13.66 -9.60
CA PHE A 30 -21.40 -14.39 -10.35
C PHE A 30 -20.82 -15.46 -11.28
N TYR A 31 -19.64 -15.23 -11.85
CA TYR A 31 -19.00 -16.14 -12.80
C TYR A 31 -17.80 -16.90 -12.22
N GLY A 32 -17.17 -16.39 -11.16
CA GLY A 32 -15.94 -16.93 -10.57
C GLY A 32 -15.97 -17.02 -9.05
N ILE A 33 -14.81 -16.97 -8.40
CA ILE A 33 -14.64 -17.27 -6.97
C ILE A 33 -14.24 -16.03 -6.16
N GLY A 34 -15.05 -15.65 -5.17
CA GLY A 34 -14.71 -14.57 -4.24
C GLY A 34 -13.64 -14.97 -3.20
N LYS A 35 -12.73 -14.04 -2.85
CA LYS A 35 -11.72 -14.16 -1.77
C LYS A 35 -12.15 -13.34 -0.54
N PHE A 36 -12.41 -13.97 0.60
CA PHE A 36 -12.81 -13.26 1.82
C PHE A 36 -11.61 -12.90 2.71
N GLU A 37 -11.75 -11.83 3.47
CA GLU A 37 -10.80 -11.41 4.50
C GLU A 37 -11.54 -11.05 5.80
N LEU A 38 -11.05 -11.56 6.92
CA LEU A 38 -11.63 -11.37 8.25
C LEU A 38 -10.52 -10.99 9.24
N HIS A 39 -10.70 -9.88 9.95
CA HIS A 39 -9.86 -9.47 11.07
C HIS A 39 -10.58 -9.76 12.38
N ILE A 40 -9.95 -10.55 13.25
CA ILE A 40 -10.54 -10.97 14.52
C ILE A 40 -9.50 -10.95 15.64
N ASN A 41 -9.89 -10.42 16.80
CA ASN A 41 -9.03 -10.41 17.98
C ASN A 41 -8.91 -11.82 18.60
N LYS A 42 -7.71 -12.22 19.00
CA LYS A 42 -7.36 -13.53 19.56
C LYS A 42 -8.08 -13.87 20.89
N TYR A 43 -8.59 -12.87 21.61
CA TYR A 43 -9.33 -13.05 22.85
C TYR A 43 -10.84 -13.22 22.65
N VAL A 44 -11.34 -13.18 21.41
CA VAL A 44 -12.73 -13.53 21.11
C VAL A 44 -12.97 -14.99 21.50
N HIS A 45 -14.09 -15.26 22.17
CA HIS A 45 -14.45 -16.61 22.57
C HIS A 45 -14.57 -17.53 21.34
N GLY A 46 -13.79 -18.61 21.30
CA GLY A 46 -13.73 -19.54 20.16
C GLY A 46 -12.75 -19.16 19.05
N ALA A 47 -11.91 -18.13 19.21
CA ALA A 47 -10.97 -17.69 18.17
C ALA A 47 -10.01 -18.81 17.66
N GLU A 48 -9.80 -19.86 18.43
CA GLU A 48 -9.09 -21.09 18.05
C GLU A 48 -9.76 -21.91 16.94
N GLU A 49 -11.06 -21.71 16.69
CA GLU A 49 -11.81 -22.36 15.61
C GLU A 49 -11.63 -21.67 14.24
N PHE A 50 -10.95 -20.52 14.17
CA PHE A 50 -10.54 -19.90 12.90
C PHE A 50 -9.28 -20.58 12.34
N LYS A 51 -9.43 -21.87 11.99
CA LYS A 51 -8.36 -22.75 11.50
C LYS A 51 -8.60 -23.18 10.06
N LYS A 52 -7.52 -23.47 9.33
CA LYS A 52 -7.55 -23.91 7.93
C LYS A 52 -8.52 -25.10 7.75
N GLY A 53 -9.39 -25.02 6.75
CA GLY A 53 -10.40 -26.02 6.44
C GLY A 53 -11.76 -25.83 7.14
N ASN A 54 -11.84 -25.08 8.25
CA ASN A 54 -13.15 -24.74 8.83
C ASN A 54 -13.93 -23.81 7.89
N ILE A 55 -15.26 -23.85 8.02
CA ILE A 55 -16.23 -23.18 7.15
C ILE A 55 -16.86 -22.00 7.90
N ILE A 56 -16.90 -20.82 7.26
CA ILE A 56 -17.58 -19.61 7.77
C ILE A 56 -18.95 -19.48 7.08
N VAL A 57 -19.99 -19.15 7.83
CA VAL A 57 -21.37 -18.94 7.34
C VAL A 57 -21.92 -17.60 7.87
N LEU A 58 -22.47 -16.76 6.98
CA LEU A 58 -22.99 -15.41 7.31
C LEU A 58 -24.52 -15.33 7.39
N ASP A 59 -25.26 -16.36 6.95
CA ASP A 59 -26.70 -16.22 6.69
C ASP A 59 -27.59 -16.11 7.93
N LYS A 60 -28.64 -15.29 7.80
CA LYS A 60 -29.63 -15.01 8.85
C LYS A 60 -30.93 -15.83 8.71
N LYS A 61 -31.34 -16.17 7.48
CA LYS A 61 -32.72 -16.63 7.16
C LYS A 61 -32.97 -18.13 7.35
N SER A 62 -31.94 -18.99 7.26
CA SER A 62 -32.07 -20.43 7.47
C SER A 62 -30.84 -21.01 8.17
N ARG A 63 -31.07 -21.84 9.21
CA ARG A 63 -30.02 -22.69 9.83
C ARG A 63 -29.83 -24.01 9.09
N GLU A 64 -30.60 -24.25 8.02
CA GLU A 64 -30.63 -25.52 7.27
C GLU A 64 -29.91 -25.42 5.92
N VAL A 65 -29.98 -24.26 5.26
CA VAL A 65 -29.34 -23.98 3.96
C VAL A 65 -28.74 -22.58 4.02
N ALA A 66 -27.44 -22.47 3.74
CA ALA A 66 -26.70 -21.23 3.71
C ALA A 66 -26.00 -21.04 2.36
N THR A 67 -26.18 -19.88 1.75
CA THR A 67 -25.63 -19.43 0.47
C THR A 67 -24.39 -18.55 0.64
N LYS A 68 -24.23 -17.86 1.78
CA LYS A 68 -23.04 -17.05 2.10
C LYS A 68 -22.08 -17.87 2.94
N VAL A 69 -21.26 -18.66 2.25
CA VAL A 69 -20.38 -19.66 2.85
C VAL A 69 -18.95 -19.51 2.31
N ALA A 70 -17.95 -19.69 3.17
CA ALA A 70 -16.54 -19.61 2.81
C ALA A 70 -15.70 -20.67 3.55
N ILE A 71 -14.52 -20.99 3.02
CA ILE A 71 -13.57 -21.95 3.58
C ILE A 71 -12.23 -21.28 3.91
N ILE A 72 -11.82 -21.38 5.19
CA ILE A 72 -10.56 -20.79 5.68
C ILE A 72 -9.36 -21.50 5.05
N GLN A 73 -8.41 -20.76 4.49
CA GLN A 73 -7.15 -21.28 3.94
C GLN A 73 -5.90 -20.75 4.65
N SER A 74 -5.97 -19.53 5.18
CA SER A 74 -4.85 -18.86 5.83
C SER A 74 -5.28 -18.24 7.16
N LYS A 75 -4.33 -18.24 8.09
CA LYS A 75 -4.37 -17.49 9.34
C LYS A 75 -2.99 -16.87 9.49
N GLU A 76 -2.95 -15.56 9.50
CA GLU A 76 -1.74 -14.75 9.63
C GLU A 76 -1.71 -14.14 11.03
N ILE A 77 -0.52 -14.15 11.63
CA ILE A 77 -0.24 -13.66 12.98
C ILE A 77 1.01 -12.80 12.85
N ALA A 78 0.86 -11.49 13.02
CA ALA A 78 1.97 -10.54 12.89
C ALA A 78 2.63 -10.28 14.26
N LEU A 79 3.80 -9.65 14.23
CA LEU A 79 4.39 -8.98 15.40
C LEU A 79 4.14 -7.47 15.27
N ASP A 80 3.94 -6.80 16.41
CA ASP A 80 3.93 -5.35 16.49
C ASP A 80 5.37 -4.77 16.48
N LYS A 81 5.47 -3.44 16.56
CA LYS A 81 6.75 -2.71 16.52
C LYS A 81 7.67 -3.01 17.72
N GLU A 82 7.15 -3.66 18.76
CA GLU A 82 7.88 -4.05 19.97
C GLU A 82 8.26 -5.54 19.94
N GLY A 83 7.97 -6.24 18.84
CA GLY A 83 8.24 -7.67 18.66
C GLY A 83 7.24 -8.59 19.35
N LYS A 84 6.12 -8.06 19.85
CA LYS A 84 5.07 -8.83 20.53
C LYS A 84 4.01 -9.27 19.53
N ILE A 85 3.45 -10.47 19.72
CA ILE A 85 2.40 -11.00 18.85
C ILE A 85 1.15 -10.10 18.87
N THR A 86 0.79 -9.59 17.69
CA THR A 86 -0.40 -8.75 17.50
C THR A 86 -1.64 -9.45 18.03
N GLU A 87 -2.57 -8.65 18.55
CA GLU A 87 -3.77 -9.22 19.17
C GLU A 87 -4.84 -9.57 18.12
N ASN A 88 -4.67 -9.07 16.90
CA ASN A 88 -5.59 -9.26 15.79
C ASN A 88 -5.00 -10.23 14.77
N TRP A 89 -5.78 -11.26 14.42
CA TRP A 89 -5.47 -12.28 13.44
C TRP A 89 -6.19 -11.98 12.13
N LYS A 90 -5.44 -12.02 11.03
CA LYS A 90 -5.98 -11.94 9.67
C LYS A 90 -6.28 -13.35 9.17
N ILE A 91 -7.55 -13.62 8.90
CA ILE A 91 -8.06 -14.90 8.42
C ILE A 91 -8.51 -14.71 6.98
N THR A 92 -8.02 -15.54 6.06
CA THR A 92 -8.35 -15.42 4.63
C THR A 92 -8.64 -16.78 4.00
N GLY A 93 -9.35 -16.74 2.88
CA GLY A 93 -9.66 -17.92 2.08
C GLY A 93 -10.65 -17.59 0.96
N TYR A 94 -11.26 -18.61 0.40
CA TYR A 94 -12.27 -18.45 -0.64
C TYR A 94 -13.68 -18.59 -0.09
N THR A 95 -14.63 -17.97 -0.77
CA THR A 95 -16.03 -18.45 -0.85
C THR A 95 -16.07 -19.96 -1.12
N LEU A 96 -17.17 -20.63 -0.77
CA LEU A 96 -17.29 -22.08 -0.89
C LEU A 96 -17.22 -22.55 -2.36
N ASP A 97 -17.51 -21.66 -3.30
CA ASP A 97 -17.29 -21.79 -4.74
C ASP A 97 -15.83 -22.21 -5.06
N GLY A 98 -14.86 -21.75 -4.25
CA GLY A 98 -13.45 -22.14 -4.30
C GLY A 98 -13.13 -23.59 -3.90
N LEU A 99 -14.14 -24.44 -3.72
CA LEU A 99 -13.97 -25.89 -3.80
C LEU A 99 -13.77 -26.37 -5.24
N ILE A 100 -14.35 -25.67 -6.24
CA ILE A 100 -14.36 -26.10 -7.65
C ILE A 100 -13.04 -25.79 -8.38
N SER A 101 -12.19 -24.92 -7.85
CA SER A 101 -10.81 -24.72 -8.34
C SER A 101 -9.83 -25.84 -7.96
N ARG A 102 -10.27 -26.83 -7.16
CA ARG A 102 -9.38 -27.89 -6.62
C ARG A 102 -9.17 -29.09 -7.52
N ARG A 103 -9.70 -29.08 -8.75
CA ARG A 103 -9.55 -30.16 -9.73
C ARG A 103 -9.34 -29.57 -11.12
N LEU A 104 -8.57 -30.29 -11.92
CA LEU A 104 -8.47 -30.08 -13.35
C LEU A 104 -9.54 -30.91 -14.07
N THR A 105 -9.91 -30.50 -15.28
CA THR A 105 -10.60 -31.34 -16.26
C THR A 105 -9.67 -32.49 -16.69
N VAL A 106 -10.23 -33.68 -16.87
CA VAL A 106 -9.44 -34.87 -17.24
C VAL A 106 -10.28 -35.65 -18.27
N PRO A 107 -9.77 -35.81 -19.50
CA PRO A 107 -10.44 -36.62 -20.52
C PRO A 107 -10.75 -38.04 -20.02
N PRO A 108 -11.88 -38.64 -20.45
CA PRO A 108 -12.10 -40.07 -20.32
C PRO A 108 -10.93 -40.92 -20.78
N ASP A 109 -10.76 -42.10 -20.17
CA ASP A 109 -9.83 -43.12 -20.67
C ASP A 109 -10.09 -43.37 -22.18
N HIS A 110 -9.02 -43.34 -22.97
CA HIS A 110 -9.04 -43.45 -24.44
C HIS A 110 -9.74 -42.30 -25.19
N THR A 111 -9.70 -41.07 -24.66
CA THR A 111 -10.12 -39.86 -25.40
C THR A 111 -9.12 -38.71 -25.21
N ASP A 112 -8.98 -37.85 -26.22
CA ASP A 112 -8.09 -36.69 -26.15
C ASP A 112 -8.68 -35.49 -25.38
N GLN A 113 -10.01 -35.42 -25.19
CA GLN A 113 -10.72 -34.28 -24.58
C GLN A 113 -11.95 -34.76 -23.78
N ASP A 114 -12.28 -34.08 -22.67
CA ASP A 114 -13.58 -34.25 -22.01
C ASP A 114 -14.63 -33.37 -22.72
N ARG A 115 -15.37 -34.00 -23.64
CA ARG A 115 -16.35 -33.34 -24.52
C ARG A 115 -17.77 -33.44 -23.98
N LYS A 116 -18.53 -32.34 -24.07
CA LYS A 116 -19.96 -32.33 -23.74
C LYS A 116 -20.76 -31.32 -24.58
N SER A 117 -21.87 -31.80 -25.12
CA SER A 117 -22.91 -30.97 -25.77
C SER A 117 -24.22 -31.03 -24.97
N GLY A 118 -24.96 -29.92 -24.94
CA GLY A 118 -26.22 -29.78 -24.22
C GLY A 118 -26.59 -28.32 -23.98
N ASP A 119 -27.67 -28.06 -23.23
CA ASP A 119 -27.86 -26.74 -22.64
C ASP A 119 -26.68 -26.38 -21.72
N ALA A 120 -26.36 -25.09 -21.60
CA ALA A 120 -25.17 -24.65 -20.87
C ALA A 120 -25.13 -25.14 -19.41
N GLU A 121 -26.29 -25.21 -18.72
CA GLU A 121 -26.38 -25.82 -17.39
C GLU A 121 -25.99 -27.32 -17.39
N THR A 122 -26.47 -28.11 -18.36
CA THR A 122 -26.08 -29.51 -18.56
C THR A 122 -24.57 -29.65 -18.76
N VAL A 123 -23.95 -28.76 -19.53
CA VAL A 123 -22.50 -28.76 -19.80
C VAL A 123 -21.70 -28.40 -18.54
N MET A 124 -22.11 -27.34 -17.82
CA MET A 124 -21.49 -26.96 -16.55
C MET A 124 -21.61 -28.06 -15.48
N LYS A 125 -22.79 -28.67 -15.34
CA LYS A 125 -23.03 -29.76 -14.37
C LYS A 125 -22.28 -31.04 -14.73
N HIS A 126 -22.02 -31.32 -16.01
CA HIS A 126 -21.18 -32.45 -16.44
C HIS A 126 -19.75 -32.36 -15.89
N TYR A 127 -19.08 -31.20 -16.02
CA TYR A 127 -17.70 -31.05 -15.53
C TYR A 127 -17.59 -31.17 -14.00
N VAL A 128 -18.59 -30.70 -13.25
CA VAL A 128 -18.63 -30.91 -11.79
C VAL A 128 -18.92 -32.37 -11.43
N ASP A 129 -19.83 -33.04 -12.15
CA ASP A 129 -20.13 -34.45 -11.91
C ASP A 129 -18.89 -35.32 -12.19
N ARG A 130 -18.30 -35.21 -13.38
CA ARG A 130 -17.15 -36.02 -13.82
C ARG A 130 -15.88 -35.77 -13.01
N HIS A 131 -15.71 -34.62 -12.35
CA HIS A 131 -14.45 -34.30 -11.66
C HIS A 131 -14.54 -34.21 -10.14
N PHE A 132 -15.75 -34.13 -9.58
CA PHE A 132 -15.96 -34.03 -8.14
C PHE A 132 -16.94 -35.07 -7.58
N VAL A 133 -18.09 -35.31 -8.22
CA VAL A 133 -19.15 -36.14 -7.63
C VAL A 133 -19.00 -37.62 -8.02
N ASN A 134 -18.86 -37.90 -9.31
CA ASN A 134 -18.72 -39.24 -9.87
C ASN A 134 -17.48 -39.36 -10.79
N PRO A 135 -16.26 -39.06 -10.28
CA PRO A 135 -15.06 -39.16 -11.08
C PRO A 135 -14.60 -40.60 -11.32
N GLU A 136 -13.97 -40.78 -12.48
CA GLU A 136 -13.38 -42.03 -12.98
C GLU A 136 -12.26 -42.56 -12.07
N ASP A 137 -11.34 -41.70 -11.60
CA ASP A 137 -10.50 -42.00 -10.43
C ASP A 137 -11.28 -41.69 -9.14
N PRO A 138 -11.65 -42.70 -8.33
CA PRO A 138 -12.42 -42.49 -7.11
C PRO A 138 -11.70 -41.61 -6.07
N LYS A 139 -10.37 -41.49 -6.13
CA LYS A 139 -9.59 -40.62 -5.22
C LYS A 139 -9.87 -39.13 -5.44
N ARG A 140 -10.34 -38.75 -6.63
CA ARG A 140 -10.67 -37.34 -6.95
C ARG A 140 -11.98 -36.90 -6.28
N LYS A 141 -12.86 -37.85 -5.90
CA LYS A 141 -14.21 -37.60 -5.39
C LYS A 141 -14.21 -36.64 -4.19
N MET A 142 -14.99 -35.58 -4.28
CA MET A 142 -15.16 -34.58 -3.23
C MET A 142 -16.20 -35.09 -2.21
N PRO A 143 -15.84 -35.32 -0.94
CA PRO A 143 -16.81 -35.75 0.06
C PRO A 143 -17.92 -34.71 0.25
N ARG A 144 -19.16 -35.18 0.36
CA ARG A 144 -20.36 -34.36 0.65
C ARG A 144 -20.79 -33.36 -0.43
N LEU A 145 -20.09 -33.26 -1.57
CA LEU A 145 -20.56 -32.46 -2.70
C LEU A 145 -21.64 -33.22 -3.47
N GLU A 146 -22.77 -32.57 -3.72
CA GLU A 146 -23.84 -33.01 -4.63
C GLU A 146 -24.19 -31.88 -5.61
N ILE A 147 -24.88 -32.22 -6.69
CA ILE A 147 -25.31 -31.28 -7.73
C ILE A 147 -26.83 -31.12 -7.63
N ALA A 148 -27.30 -29.87 -7.63
CA ALA A 148 -28.71 -29.55 -7.64
C ALA A 148 -29.39 -30.04 -8.95
N PRO A 149 -30.70 -30.35 -8.93
CA PRO A 149 -31.44 -30.79 -10.12
C PRO A 149 -31.18 -29.89 -11.34
N ASN A 150 -31.02 -30.50 -12.51
CA ASN A 150 -30.84 -29.75 -13.75
C ASN A 150 -32.16 -29.11 -14.18
N LEU A 151 -32.16 -27.80 -14.43
CA LEU A 151 -33.32 -27.02 -14.87
C LEU A 151 -33.27 -26.64 -16.36
N HIS A 152 -32.28 -27.14 -17.10
CA HIS A 152 -32.05 -26.91 -18.53
C HIS A 152 -31.93 -25.43 -18.91
N ARG A 153 -31.14 -24.67 -18.13
CA ARG A 153 -30.89 -23.24 -18.34
C ARG A 153 -29.77 -22.98 -19.36
N GLY A 154 -29.90 -21.87 -20.08
CA GLY A 154 -28.93 -21.40 -21.07
C GLY A 154 -29.22 -21.90 -22.49
N GLU A 155 -28.42 -21.42 -23.43
CA GLU A 155 -28.44 -21.88 -24.82
C GLU A 155 -27.79 -23.26 -24.98
N TYR A 156 -27.97 -23.89 -26.14
CA TYR A 156 -27.27 -25.14 -26.48
C TYR A 156 -25.83 -24.82 -26.88
N ILE A 157 -24.87 -25.42 -26.19
CA ILE A 157 -23.44 -25.27 -26.47
C ILE A 157 -22.78 -26.64 -26.60
N GLU A 158 -21.64 -26.65 -27.30
CA GLU A 158 -20.67 -27.73 -27.26
C GLU A 158 -19.40 -27.18 -26.60
N TRP A 159 -18.80 -27.98 -25.71
CA TRP A 159 -17.58 -27.61 -25.00
C TRP A 159 -16.64 -28.80 -24.89
N GLU A 160 -15.34 -28.53 -24.93
CA GLU A 160 -14.29 -29.51 -24.73
C GLU A 160 -13.18 -28.96 -23.83
N SER A 161 -12.63 -29.81 -22.96
CA SER A 161 -11.57 -29.39 -22.05
C SER A 161 -10.64 -30.54 -21.65
N ARG A 162 -9.36 -30.20 -21.43
CA ARG A 162 -8.30 -31.09 -20.98
C ARG A 162 -7.33 -30.35 -20.06
N TYR A 163 -7.11 -30.89 -18.86
CA TYR A 163 -6.12 -30.45 -17.87
C TYR A 163 -6.17 -28.97 -17.42
N LYS A 164 -7.26 -28.25 -17.74
CA LYS A 164 -7.55 -26.91 -17.22
C LYS A 164 -8.31 -26.97 -15.89
N VAL A 165 -8.21 -25.94 -15.06
CA VAL A 165 -8.96 -25.87 -13.79
C VAL A 165 -10.46 -25.80 -14.06
N VAL A 166 -11.26 -26.60 -13.33
CA VAL A 166 -12.71 -26.70 -13.61
C VAL A 166 -13.45 -25.39 -13.35
N SER A 167 -13.10 -24.62 -12.32
CA SER A 167 -13.71 -23.29 -12.06
C SER A 167 -13.56 -22.33 -13.23
N ASP A 168 -12.42 -22.36 -13.91
CA ASP A 168 -12.04 -21.36 -14.91
C ASP A 168 -12.75 -21.66 -16.24
N GLU A 169 -12.96 -22.95 -16.53
CA GLU A 169 -13.84 -23.39 -17.62
C GLU A 169 -15.31 -23.07 -17.33
N LEU A 170 -15.78 -23.24 -16.09
CA LEU A 170 -17.14 -22.81 -15.70
C LEU A 170 -17.32 -21.29 -15.77
N GLU A 171 -16.30 -20.51 -15.41
CA GLU A 171 -16.30 -19.04 -15.57
C GLU A 171 -16.40 -18.65 -17.04
N THR A 172 -15.64 -19.34 -17.91
CA THR A 172 -15.62 -19.05 -19.36
C THR A 172 -16.94 -19.44 -20.03
N ILE A 173 -17.48 -20.63 -19.72
CA ILE A 173 -18.82 -21.05 -20.15
C ILE A 173 -19.87 -20.06 -19.64
N GLY A 174 -19.80 -19.69 -18.36
CA GLY A 174 -20.74 -18.79 -17.71
C GLY A 174 -20.79 -17.40 -18.36
N LYS A 175 -19.62 -16.79 -18.60
CA LYS A 175 -19.50 -15.52 -19.33
C LYS A 175 -20.03 -15.60 -20.76
N ARG A 176 -19.80 -16.71 -21.46
CA ARG A 176 -20.32 -16.94 -22.83
C ARG A 176 -21.86 -16.99 -22.85
N CYS A 177 -22.47 -17.76 -21.96
CA CYS A 177 -23.92 -18.04 -22.00
C CYS A 177 -24.79 -17.16 -21.07
N GLY A 178 -24.18 -16.27 -20.27
CA GLY A 178 -24.89 -15.43 -19.30
C GLY A 178 -25.40 -16.15 -18.06
N LEU A 179 -24.80 -17.29 -17.70
CA LEU A 179 -25.10 -18.06 -16.49
C LEU A 179 -23.97 -17.93 -15.46
N GLY A 180 -24.35 -17.87 -14.19
CA GLY A 180 -23.42 -17.98 -13.07
C GLY A 180 -23.44 -19.38 -12.47
N TRP A 181 -22.61 -19.62 -11.46
CA TRP A 181 -22.63 -20.86 -10.67
C TRP A 181 -22.28 -20.57 -9.21
N THR A 182 -22.67 -21.47 -8.32
CA THR A 182 -22.34 -21.35 -6.89
C THR A 182 -22.34 -22.70 -6.16
N VAL A 183 -21.60 -22.76 -5.05
CA VAL A 183 -21.63 -23.86 -4.08
C VAL A 183 -22.14 -23.34 -2.74
N TYR A 184 -23.28 -23.85 -2.30
CA TYR A 184 -23.91 -23.50 -1.02
C TYR A 184 -23.88 -24.68 -0.02
N ALA A 185 -24.07 -24.42 1.27
CA ALA A 185 -24.04 -25.45 2.31
C ALA A 185 -25.44 -25.81 2.81
N ASP A 186 -25.81 -27.09 2.69
CA ASP A 186 -26.91 -27.68 3.44
C ASP A 186 -26.38 -28.14 4.81
N THR A 187 -26.44 -27.22 5.77
CA THR A 187 -25.98 -27.40 7.14
C THR A 187 -26.82 -28.40 7.94
N LYS A 188 -28.01 -28.77 7.45
CA LYS A 188 -28.89 -29.77 8.06
C LYS A 188 -28.51 -31.19 7.65
N ASN A 189 -28.44 -31.44 6.34
CA ASN A 189 -28.08 -32.74 5.76
C ASN A 189 -26.56 -32.96 5.67
N LYS A 190 -25.75 -31.96 6.05
CA LYS A 190 -24.28 -31.97 6.05
C LYS A 190 -23.70 -32.16 4.65
N LYS A 191 -24.22 -31.40 3.69
CA LYS A 191 -23.83 -31.44 2.27
C LYS A 191 -23.38 -30.08 1.76
N PHE A 192 -22.53 -30.09 0.74
CA PHE A 192 -22.26 -28.95 -0.14
C PHE A 192 -23.03 -29.19 -1.44
N ILE A 193 -23.73 -28.18 -1.95
CA ILE A 193 -24.55 -28.31 -3.14
C ILE A 193 -24.03 -27.34 -4.20
N PHE A 194 -23.59 -27.86 -5.33
CA PHE A 194 -23.32 -27.07 -6.54
C PHE A 194 -24.62 -26.83 -7.30
N ASP A 195 -24.88 -25.58 -7.70
CA ASP A 195 -25.91 -25.25 -8.67
C ASP A 195 -25.41 -24.19 -9.67
N VAL A 196 -26.05 -24.18 -10.84
CA VAL A 196 -25.95 -23.10 -11.82
C VAL A 196 -27.01 -22.05 -11.46
N ILE A 197 -26.77 -20.78 -11.73
CA ILE A 197 -27.71 -19.68 -11.44
C ILE A 197 -27.90 -18.81 -12.70
N ARG A 198 -29.08 -18.20 -12.83
CA ARG A 198 -29.43 -17.34 -13.98
C ARG A 198 -29.50 -15.88 -13.53
N SER A 199 -29.09 -14.97 -14.39
CA SER A 199 -29.36 -13.53 -14.24
C SER A 199 -30.88 -13.27 -14.26
N ARG A 200 -31.36 -12.31 -13.46
CA ARG A 200 -32.68 -11.68 -13.69
C ARG A 200 -32.49 -10.40 -14.49
N ASP A 201 -33.33 -10.16 -15.49
CA ASP A 201 -33.32 -8.87 -16.17
C ASP A 201 -34.17 -7.86 -15.37
N LEU A 202 -33.49 -6.91 -14.72
CA LEU A 202 -34.07 -5.80 -13.96
C LEU A 202 -33.94 -4.47 -14.72
N THR A 203 -33.84 -4.50 -16.05
CA THR A 203 -33.82 -3.29 -16.87
C THR A 203 -35.22 -2.71 -17.07
N LYS A 204 -35.28 -1.43 -17.46
CA LYS A 204 -36.55 -0.75 -17.73
C LYS A 204 -37.24 -1.35 -18.96
N GLY A 205 -38.37 -2.02 -18.74
CA GLY A 205 -39.14 -2.67 -19.81
C GLY A 205 -38.67 -4.10 -20.11
N ASN A 206 -37.99 -4.76 -19.17
CA ASN A 206 -37.60 -6.15 -19.27
C ASN A 206 -38.80 -7.08 -19.59
N PRO A 207 -38.59 -8.18 -20.35
CA PRO A 207 -39.67 -9.04 -20.84
C PRO A 207 -40.33 -9.89 -19.75
N GLU A 208 -39.65 -10.10 -18.62
CA GLU A 208 -40.17 -10.88 -17.47
C GLU A 208 -41.11 -10.03 -16.57
N ASN A 209 -41.22 -8.72 -16.82
CA ASN A 209 -41.96 -7.77 -15.98
C ASN A 209 -41.47 -7.72 -14.51
N ASN A 210 -40.17 -7.90 -14.31
CA ASN A 210 -39.49 -7.65 -13.03
C ASN A 210 -39.49 -6.14 -12.72
N SER A 211 -39.46 -5.78 -11.44
CA SER A 211 -39.25 -4.37 -11.01
C SER A 211 -37.88 -3.88 -11.51
N PRO A 212 -37.81 -2.73 -12.22
CA PRO A 212 -36.55 -2.25 -12.74
C PRO A 212 -35.67 -1.64 -11.65
N VAL A 213 -34.36 -1.90 -11.71
CA VAL A 213 -33.35 -1.37 -10.79
C VAL A 213 -32.38 -0.49 -11.56
N VAL A 214 -32.13 0.71 -11.02
CA VAL A 214 -31.29 1.75 -11.64
C VAL A 214 -30.29 2.29 -10.62
N PHE A 215 -28.99 2.13 -10.87
CA PHE A 215 -27.95 2.71 -10.03
C PHE A 215 -27.47 4.05 -10.60
N SER A 216 -27.66 5.10 -9.82
CA SER A 216 -27.39 6.49 -10.16
C SER A 216 -27.26 7.37 -8.91
N PRO A 217 -26.30 8.32 -8.88
CA PRO A 217 -26.22 9.34 -7.83
C PRO A 217 -27.48 10.21 -7.84
N ASP A 218 -28.01 10.52 -9.04
CA ASP A 218 -29.20 11.35 -9.25
C ASP A 218 -30.49 10.72 -8.66
N PHE A 219 -30.49 9.41 -8.43
CA PHE A 219 -31.59 8.68 -7.79
C PHE A 219 -31.30 8.29 -6.33
N GLY A 220 -30.16 8.68 -5.76
CA GLY A 220 -29.80 8.37 -4.37
C GLY A 220 -29.68 6.87 -4.10
N THR A 221 -29.11 6.13 -5.05
CA THR A 221 -28.96 4.65 -5.00
C THR A 221 -27.52 4.19 -4.86
N VAL A 222 -26.57 5.11 -4.98
CA VAL A 222 -25.12 4.91 -4.83
C VAL A 222 -24.54 6.11 -4.11
N GLU A 223 -23.53 5.86 -3.29
CA GLU A 223 -22.77 6.88 -2.53
C GLU A 223 -21.61 7.41 -3.38
N SER A 224 -20.91 6.48 -4.05
CA SER A 224 -19.80 6.77 -4.93
C SER A 224 -19.83 5.87 -6.16
N GLN A 225 -19.21 6.32 -7.26
CA GLN A 225 -19.07 5.58 -8.51
C GLN A 225 -17.67 5.79 -9.08
N THR A 226 -17.17 4.80 -9.80
CA THR A 226 -15.97 4.85 -10.64
C THR A 226 -16.30 4.24 -12.00
N PHE A 227 -15.87 4.89 -13.08
CA PHE A 227 -15.96 4.37 -14.44
C PHE A 227 -14.57 4.30 -15.06
N PHE A 228 -14.26 3.17 -15.68
CA PHE A 228 -13.00 2.93 -16.38
C PHE A 228 -13.30 2.47 -17.80
N ASP A 229 -12.65 3.12 -18.76
CA ASP A 229 -12.88 2.96 -20.20
C ASP A 229 -11.53 3.00 -20.92
N SER A 230 -11.16 1.92 -21.60
CA SER A 230 -9.83 1.77 -22.19
C SER A 230 -9.80 0.87 -23.43
N ASP A 231 -9.29 1.44 -24.53
CA ASP A 231 -8.95 0.72 -25.75
C ASP A 231 -7.50 0.17 -25.75
N ALA A 232 -6.77 0.24 -24.62
CA ALA A 232 -5.35 -0.13 -24.58
C ALA A 232 -5.06 -1.57 -25.04
N GLU A 233 -5.92 -2.52 -24.65
CA GLU A 233 -5.85 -3.90 -25.10
C GLU A 233 -6.74 -4.17 -26.33
N TYR A 234 -7.58 -3.21 -26.76
CA TYR A 234 -8.65 -3.44 -27.76
C TYR A 234 -8.10 -3.89 -29.13
N LYS A 235 -8.69 -4.96 -29.68
CA LYS A 235 -8.42 -5.51 -31.02
C LYS A 235 -9.75 -5.86 -31.69
N ASN A 236 -9.84 -5.63 -32.99
CA ASN A 236 -11.06 -5.89 -33.77
C ASN A 236 -10.82 -6.52 -35.15
N ALA A 237 -9.56 -6.79 -35.47
CA ALA A 237 -9.16 -7.67 -36.57
C ALA A 237 -8.05 -8.62 -36.08
N ALA A 238 -8.00 -9.83 -36.63
CA ALA A 238 -6.98 -10.80 -36.28
C ALA A 238 -6.57 -11.65 -37.48
N TYR A 239 -5.34 -12.16 -37.44
CA TYR A 239 -4.92 -13.30 -38.24
C TYR A 239 -4.74 -14.48 -37.28
N VAL A 240 -5.49 -15.56 -37.50
CA VAL A 240 -5.44 -16.79 -36.70
C VAL A 240 -4.58 -17.80 -37.46
N GLY A 241 -3.43 -18.14 -36.90
CA GLY A 241 -2.50 -19.08 -37.52
C GLY A 241 -2.67 -20.48 -36.99
N GLY A 242 -3.26 -21.35 -37.80
CA GLY A 242 -3.40 -22.78 -37.54
C GLY A 242 -2.14 -23.60 -37.83
N PRO A 243 -2.30 -24.90 -38.16
CA PRO A 243 -1.19 -25.83 -38.38
C PRO A 243 -0.42 -25.51 -39.67
N GLY A 244 0.80 -26.04 -39.76
CA GLY A 244 1.77 -25.80 -40.83
C GLY A 244 2.82 -24.73 -40.49
N GLU A 245 3.91 -24.69 -41.26
CA GLU A 245 5.01 -23.73 -41.10
C GLU A 245 5.25 -22.89 -42.36
N GLY A 246 5.74 -21.67 -42.19
CA GLY A 246 6.08 -20.77 -43.29
C GLY A 246 4.89 -20.54 -44.25
N ASN A 247 5.10 -20.81 -45.54
CA ASN A 247 4.08 -20.66 -46.58
C ASN A 247 2.98 -21.73 -46.55
N GLU A 248 3.19 -22.83 -45.81
CA GLU A 248 2.22 -23.93 -45.67
C GLU A 248 1.35 -23.77 -44.41
N ARG A 249 1.54 -22.69 -43.65
CA ARG A 249 0.73 -22.40 -42.47
C ARG A 249 -0.67 -21.91 -42.86
N THR A 250 -1.69 -22.55 -42.32
CA THR A 250 -3.09 -22.12 -42.49
C THR A 250 -3.32 -20.81 -41.74
N ILE A 251 -3.83 -19.77 -42.43
CA ILE A 251 -4.14 -18.46 -41.85
C ILE A 251 -5.59 -18.10 -42.14
N VAL A 252 -6.37 -17.82 -41.11
CA VAL A 252 -7.74 -17.26 -41.20
C VAL A 252 -7.70 -15.79 -40.81
N GLN A 253 -8.37 -14.92 -41.57
CA GLN A 253 -8.50 -13.50 -41.24
C GLN A 253 -9.89 -13.19 -40.66
N LEU A 254 -9.91 -12.49 -39.53
CA LEU A 254 -11.13 -11.97 -38.90
C LEU A 254 -11.16 -10.44 -38.92
N GLY A 255 -12.36 -9.87 -38.93
CA GLY A 255 -12.55 -8.41 -38.93
C GLY A 255 -12.32 -7.72 -40.28
N GLU A 256 -12.57 -8.38 -41.42
CA GLU A 256 -12.31 -7.81 -42.75
C GLU A 256 -13.06 -6.49 -43.07
N ASN A 257 -14.12 -6.20 -42.31
CA ASN A 257 -14.96 -5.04 -42.52
C ASN A 257 -14.39 -3.74 -41.89
N VAL A 258 -13.49 -3.82 -40.90
CA VAL A 258 -12.85 -2.64 -40.28
C VAL A 258 -11.63 -2.17 -41.07
N LYS A 259 -11.47 -0.85 -41.24
CA LYS A 259 -10.50 -0.25 -42.18
C LYS A 259 -9.91 1.06 -41.64
N GLY A 260 -8.72 1.41 -42.12
CA GLY A 260 -8.06 2.67 -41.76
C GLY A 260 -7.71 2.72 -40.27
N LEU A 261 -7.93 3.89 -39.64
CA LEU A 261 -7.63 4.12 -38.22
C LEU A 261 -8.49 3.27 -37.26
N GLU A 262 -9.61 2.72 -37.73
CA GLU A 262 -10.50 1.88 -36.92
C GLU A 262 -10.07 0.41 -36.89
N ARG A 263 -9.11 -0.01 -37.73
CA ARG A 263 -8.60 -1.40 -37.75
C ARG A 263 -7.43 -1.54 -36.78
N ILE A 264 -7.61 -2.34 -35.73
CA ILE A 264 -6.58 -2.62 -34.72
C ILE A 264 -6.36 -4.13 -34.66
N GLU A 265 -5.17 -4.55 -35.14
CA GLU A 265 -4.86 -5.93 -35.48
C GLU A 265 -4.07 -6.68 -34.40
N THR A 266 -4.31 -7.99 -34.31
CA THR A 266 -3.52 -8.93 -33.50
C THR A 266 -3.21 -10.21 -34.28
N PHE A 267 -2.26 -11.00 -33.78
CA PHE A 267 -1.98 -12.35 -34.26
C PHE A 267 -2.37 -13.36 -33.18
N ILE A 268 -3.08 -14.42 -33.56
CA ILE A 268 -3.56 -15.46 -32.66
C ILE A 268 -2.92 -16.77 -33.09
N ASP A 269 -2.08 -17.33 -32.23
CA ASP A 269 -1.45 -18.63 -32.47
C ASP A 269 -2.40 -19.75 -32.06
N ALA A 270 -2.77 -20.60 -33.02
CA ALA A 270 -3.69 -21.72 -32.86
C ALA A 270 -3.14 -22.99 -33.55
N ARG A 271 -1.81 -23.18 -33.52
CA ARG A 271 -1.11 -24.37 -34.06
C ARG A 271 -1.54 -25.69 -33.42
N ASP A 272 -2.28 -25.65 -32.31
CA ASP A 272 -2.89 -26.81 -31.65
C ASP A 272 -4.14 -27.33 -32.38
N VAL A 273 -4.84 -26.46 -33.12
CA VAL A 273 -6.02 -26.82 -33.93
C VAL A 273 -5.61 -27.77 -35.06
N GLY A 274 -6.35 -28.87 -35.23
CA GLY A 274 -6.09 -29.87 -36.28
C GLY A 274 -5.15 -31.02 -35.90
N ASN A 275 -4.48 -30.99 -34.74
CA ASN A 275 -3.61 -32.10 -34.31
C ASN A 275 -4.43 -33.23 -33.64
N SER A 276 -5.03 -34.11 -34.44
CA SER A 276 -5.58 -35.38 -33.94
C SER A 276 -4.47 -36.42 -33.77
N THR A 277 -4.29 -36.92 -32.55
CA THR A 277 -3.37 -38.05 -32.28
C THR A 277 -3.94 -39.42 -32.65
N ASP A 278 -5.25 -39.51 -32.89
CA ASP A 278 -5.95 -40.73 -33.28
C ASP A 278 -6.04 -40.92 -34.80
N GLN A 279 -5.99 -42.19 -35.23
CA GLN A 279 -5.47 -42.60 -36.55
C GLN A 279 -6.53 -42.81 -37.65
N ASP A 280 -7.75 -42.27 -37.55
CA ASP A 280 -8.86 -42.65 -38.46
C ASP A 280 -9.74 -41.53 -39.05
N GLU A 281 -9.61 -40.25 -38.67
CA GLU A 281 -10.30 -39.14 -39.37
C GLU A 281 -9.46 -37.84 -39.32
N GLU A 282 -8.78 -37.51 -40.42
CA GLU A 282 -8.17 -36.18 -40.63
C GLU A 282 -9.31 -35.16 -40.79
N LEU A 283 -9.35 -34.15 -39.92
CA LEU A 283 -10.28 -33.02 -40.02
C LEU A 283 -10.17 -32.36 -41.40
N THR A 284 -11.29 -32.06 -42.04
CA THR A 284 -11.25 -31.43 -43.36
C THR A 284 -10.69 -30.01 -43.28
N PRO A 285 -10.14 -29.45 -44.38
CA PRO A 285 -9.67 -28.07 -44.40
C PRO A 285 -10.74 -27.07 -43.95
N GLU A 286 -12.02 -27.32 -44.28
CA GLU A 286 -13.15 -26.50 -43.85
C GLU A 286 -13.43 -26.61 -42.34
N GLU A 287 -13.24 -27.78 -41.72
CA GLU A 287 -13.40 -27.98 -40.28
C GLU A 287 -12.27 -27.32 -39.48
N ILE A 288 -11.03 -27.38 -40.00
CA ILE A 288 -9.88 -26.66 -39.44
C ILE A 288 -10.11 -25.15 -39.55
N GLU A 289 -10.56 -24.65 -40.70
CA GLU A 289 -10.88 -23.23 -40.90
C GLU A 289 -11.96 -22.76 -39.90
N GLN A 290 -13.04 -23.53 -39.72
CA GLN A 290 -14.11 -23.21 -38.76
C GLN A 290 -13.61 -23.15 -37.30
N GLN A 291 -12.78 -24.10 -36.87
CA GLN A 291 -12.19 -24.08 -35.52
C GLN A 291 -11.24 -22.88 -35.31
N LEU A 292 -10.51 -22.46 -36.35
CA LEU A 292 -9.67 -21.26 -36.31
C LEU A 292 -10.50 -19.98 -36.24
N ILE A 293 -11.64 -19.90 -36.96
CA ILE A 293 -12.61 -18.80 -36.84
C ILE A 293 -13.09 -18.69 -35.39
N GLU A 294 -13.64 -19.76 -34.83
CA GLU A 294 -14.22 -19.75 -33.48
C GLU A 294 -13.18 -19.37 -32.41
N ARG A 295 -11.96 -19.93 -32.50
CA ARG A 295 -10.89 -19.58 -31.57
C ARG A 295 -10.43 -18.13 -31.71
N GLY A 296 -10.44 -17.60 -32.92
CA GLY A 296 -10.15 -16.20 -33.20
C GLY A 296 -11.21 -15.25 -32.65
N GLU A 297 -12.50 -15.59 -32.78
CA GLU A 297 -13.61 -14.80 -32.24
C GLU A 297 -13.61 -14.76 -30.71
N ILE A 298 -13.33 -15.90 -30.05
CA ILE A 298 -13.14 -15.98 -28.60
C ILE A 298 -12.00 -15.05 -28.16
N LYS A 299 -10.85 -15.12 -28.84
CA LYS A 299 -9.67 -14.32 -28.49
C LYS A 299 -9.81 -12.83 -28.80
N LEU A 300 -10.54 -12.45 -29.86
CA LEU A 300 -10.92 -11.05 -30.10
C LEU A 300 -11.90 -10.54 -29.03
N THR A 301 -12.79 -11.39 -28.52
CA THR A 301 -13.68 -11.03 -27.40
C THR A 301 -12.89 -10.79 -26.11
N GLU A 302 -11.87 -11.61 -25.80
CA GLU A 302 -10.92 -11.38 -24.69
C GLU A 302 -10.06 -10.10 -24.86
N MET A 303 -10.00 -9.56 -26.08
CA MET A 303 -9.32 -8.32 -26.45
C MET A 303 -10.34 -7.22 -26.79
N GLY A 304 -11.54 -7.28 -26.21
CA GLY A 304 -12.53 -6.21 -26.29
C GLY A 304 -12.08 -4.91 -25.60
N ARG A 305 -12.78 -3.81 -25.90
CA ARG A 305 -12.65 -2.55 -25.17
C ARG A 305 -12.95 -2.78 -23.69
N GLN A 306 -12.02 -2.38 -22.82
CA GLN A 306 -12.15 -2.61 -21.38
C GLN A 306 -13.05 -1.55 -20.78
N LEU A 307 -14.19 -1.98 -20.25
CA LEU A 307 -15.20 -1.11 -19.65
C LEU A 307 -15.60 -1.70 -18.29
N SER A 308 -15.13 -1.07 -17.21
CA SER A 308 -15.52 -1.39 -15.83
C SER A 308 -16.36 -0.25 -15.25
N PHE A 309 -17.41 -0.60 -14.53
CA PHE A 309 -18.17 0.31 -13.71
C PHE A 309 -18.21 -0.27 -12.29
N GLU A 310 -17.79 0.50 -11.30
CA GLU A 310 -17.72 0.12 -9.89
C GLU A 310 -18.49 1.16 -9.07
N ALA A 311 -19.28 0.74 -8.07
CA ALA A 311 -20.02 1.68 -7.23
C ALA A 311 -20.21 1.18 -5.80
N GLN A 312 -20.16 2.11 -4.85
CA GLN A 312 -20.66 1.89 -3.50
C GLN A 312 -22.17 2.10 -3.51
N ILE A 313 -22.95 1.04 -3.29
CA ILE A 313 -24.41 1.08 -3.31
C ILE A 313 -24.94 1.61 -1.97
N LEU A 314 -25.91 2.52 -2.02
CA LEU A 314 -26.63 2.98 -0.83
C LEU A 314 -27.71 1.95 -0.43
N THR A 315 -27.72 1.54 0.86
CA THR A 315 -28.68 0.54 1.38
C THR A 315 -29.20 0.80 2.82
N PRO A 316 -30.14 1.74 3.05
CA PRO A 316 -31.05 1.69 4.22
C PRO A 316 -32.34 0.87 4.01
N VAL A 317 -33.06 0.30 5.00
CA VAL A 317 -32.89 -0.16 6.41
C VAL A 317 -34.30 -0.24 7.02
N VAL A 318 -34.70 -1.35 7.67
CA VAL A 318 -35.86 -1.34 8.59
C VAL A 318 -35.38 -1.48 10.04
N GLN A 319 -35.75 -0.51 10.88
CA GLN A 319 -35.79 -0.68 12.33
C GLN A 319 -37.23 -0.43 12.81
N GLU A 320 -37.84 -1.38 13.52
CA GLU A 320 -39.19 -1.23 14.06
C GLU A 320 -39.18 -0.38 15.34
N ILE A 321 -39.84 0.79 15.32
CA ILE A 321 -40.13 1.56 16.53
C ILE A 321 -41.38 0.99 17.22
N ASN A 322 -41.25 -0.21 17.80
CA ASN A 322 -42.33 -0.84 18.56
C ASN A 322 -42.48 -0.27 19.98
N ARG A 323 -42.92 0.99 20.09
CA ARG A 323 -43.55 1.55 21.32
C ARG A 323 -44.73 2.52 21.08
N ILE A 324 -45.15 2.78 19.84
CA ILE A 324 -46.34 3.59 19.55
C ILE A 324 -47.26 2.85 18.56
N PRO A 325 -48.50 2.49 18.95
CA PRO A 325 -49.51 2.04 18.01
C PRO A 325 -49.79 3.13 16.97
N ASN A 326 -49.65 2.80 15.67
CA ASN A 326 -49.85 3.68 14.50
C ASN A 326 -48.73 4.70 14.20
N GLY A 327 -47.47 4.44 14.57
CA GLY A 327 -46.31 5.21 14.08
C GLY A 327 -45.96 4.92 12.61
N ASN A 328 -45.64 5.96 11.81
CA ASN A 328 -45.22 5.81 10.41
C ASN A 328 -43.77 5.28 10.31
N LYS A 329 -43.54 4.33 9.40
CA LYS A 329 -42.22 3.80 9.05
C LYS A 329 -41.46 4.84 8.20
N ILE A 330 -40.14 4.97 8.42
CA ILE A 330 -39.26 5.74 7.51
C ILE A 330 -38.03 4.89 7.19
N VAL A 331 -37.82 4.68 5.89
CA VAL A 331 -36.70 4.02 5.22
C VAL A 331 -36.43 4.84 3.97
N ARG A 332 -35.16 5.08 3.58
CA ARG A 332 -34.85 5.99 2.45
C ARG A 332 -33.70 5.53 1.55
N THR A 333 -33.81 4.33 0.99
CA THR A 333 -33.31 4.07 -0.38
C THR A 333 -34.39 3.43 -1.23
N PRO A 334 -34.27 3.53 -2.58
CA PRO A 334 -35.23 2.89 -3.48
C PRO A 334 -35.21 1.36 -3.49
N TYR A 335 -34.10 0.72 -3.11
CA TYR A 335 -33.90 -0.73 -3.24
C TYR A 335 -33.26 -1.36 -1.98
N GLU A 336 -33.62 -2.61 -1.69
CA GLU A 336 -33.04 -3.47 -0.65
C GLU A 336 -32.22 -4.62 -1.27
N TYR A 337 -30.94 -4.74 -0.88
CA TYR A 337 -30.05 -5.83 -1.28
C TYR A 337 -30.55 -7.19 -0.79
N GLU A 338 -30.43 -8.23 -1.62
CA GLU A 338 -30.98 -9.59 -1.40
C GLU A 338 -32.52 -9.66 -1.42
N VAL A 339 -33.18 -8.59 -1.90
CA VAL A 339 -34.64 -8.51 -2.06
C VAL A 339 -34.98 -7.99 -3.46
N ASP A 340 -34.62 -6.74 -3.76
CA ASP A 340 -34.90 -6.11 -5.06
C ASP A 340 -33.82 -6.47 -6.09
N PHE A 341 -32.55 -6.53 -5.68
CA PHE A 341 -31.42 -6.94 -6.51
C PHE A 341 -30.43 -7.84 -5.74
N ASP A 342 -29.69 -8.66 -6.48
CA ASP A 342 -28.56 -9.46 -6.01
C ASP A 342 -27.50 -9.58 -7.13
N TYR A 343 -26.33 -10.13 -6.82
CA TYR A 343 -25.31 -10.46 -7.82
C TYR A 343 -25.89 -11.32 -8.97
N GLY A 344 -25.38 -11.10 -10.17
CA GLY A 344 -25.88 -11.67 -11.42
C GLY A 344 -27.00 -10.87 -12.09
N ASP A 345 -27.77 -10.06 -11.36
CA ASP A 345 -28.88 -9.31 -11.95
C ASP A 345 -28.41 -8.27 -12.97
N ARG A 346 -29.15 -8.16 -14.08
CA ARG A 346 -28.88 -7.21 -15.17
C ARG A 346 -29.63 -5.92 -14.93
N VAL A 347 -28.90 -4.85 -14.64
CA VAL A 347 -29.43 -3.58 -14.13
C VAL A 347 -29.10 -2.41 -15.03
N SER A 348 -29.76 -1.27 -14.81
CA SER A 348 -29.47 -0.02 -15.53
C SER A 348 -28.51 0.85 -14.73
N LEU A 349 -27.50 1.43 -15.39
CA LEU A 349 -26.55 2.36 -14.80
C LEU A 349 -26.74 3.73 -15.46
N LEU A 350 -26.81 4.78 -14.63
CA LEU A 350 -26.99 6.16 -15.10
C LEU A 350 -26.13 7.11 -14.28
N ASN A 351 -25.29 7.90 -14.95
CA ASN A 351 -24.66 9.07 -14.35
C ASN A 351 -24.83 10.25 -15.33
N GLN A 352 -25.76 11.16 -15.02
CA GLN A 352 -26.06 12.28 -15.92
C GLN A 352 -24.87 13.25 -16.05
N SER A 353 -24.07 13.42 -14.99
CA SER A 353 -22.91 14.32 -15.00
C SER A 353 -21.80 13.84 -15.95
N TRP A 354 -21.68 12.52 -16.14
CA TRP A 354 -20.73 11.91 -17.07
C TRP A 354 -21.30 11.64 -18.47
N GLY A 355 -22.61 11.84 -18.67
CA GLY A 355 -23.30 11.46 -19.90
C GLY A 355 -23.40 9.94 -20.12
N ILE A 356 -23.19 9.13 -19.07
CA ILE A 356 -23.14 7.68 -19.16
C ILE A 356 -24.51 7.08 -18.87
N THR A 357 -24.99 6.25 -19.80
CA THR A 357 -26.16 5.38 -19.62
C THR A 357 -25.81 4.03 -20.22
N MET A 358 -25.85 2.97 -19.40
CA MET A 358 -25.50 1.62 -19.85
C MET A 358 -26.31 0.56 -19.10
N VAL A 359 -26.24 -0.68 -19.57
CA VAL A 359 -26.85 -1.86 -18.95
C VAL A 359 -25.77 -2.92 -18.77
N ALA A 360 -25.65 -3.46 -17.56
CA ALA A 360 -24.67 -4.50 -17.24
C ALA A 360 -25.19 -5.45 -16.15
N PRO A 361 -24.73 -6.71 -16.12
CA PRO A 361 -24.91 -7.58 -14.96
C PRO A 361 -24.06 -7.10 -13.78
N ILE A 362 -24.57 -7.24 -12.56
CA ILE A 362 -23.77 -7.10 -11.33
C ILE A 362 -22.86 -8.34 -11.24
N THR A 363 -21.59 -8.24 -11.60
CA THR A 363 -20.68 -9.40 -11.67
C THR A 363 -20.03 -9.73 -10.33
N GLU A 364 -19.85 -8.74 -9.47
CA GLU A 364 -19.38 -8.93 -8.11
C GLU A 364 -20.12 -8.01 -7.14
N ILE A 365 -20.41 -8.53 -5.94
CA ILE A 365 -20.84 -7.75 -4.79
C ILE A 365 -19.90 -8.02 -3.63
N LEU A 366 -19.29 -6.97 -3.08
CA LEU A 366 -18.45 -7.01 -1.89
C LEU A 366 -19.22 -6.48 -0.68
N GLU A 367 -19.49 -7.37 0.29
CA GLU A 367 -20.05 -6.99 1.58
C GLU A 367 -18.94 -6.71 2.58
N ILE A 368 -18.91 -5.47 3.10
CA ILE A 368 -17.96 -5.06 4.13
C ILE A 368 -18.73 -4.84 5.44
N HIS A 369 -18.41 -5.63 6.46
CA HIS A 369 -19.00 -5.54 7.80
C HIS A 369 -17.93 -5.10 8.79
N GLU A 370 -18.06 -3.91 9.35
CA GLU A 370 -17.05 -3.35 10.26
C GLU A 370 -17.68 -2.57 11.43
N SER A 371 -16.87 -1.93 12.27
CA SER A 371 -17.38 -1.10 13.39
C SER A 371 -18.08 0.16 12.90
N GLY A 372 -17.63 0.73 11.77
CA GLY A 372 -18.21 1.94 11.17
C GLY A 372 -19.56 1.70 10.45
N GLY A 373 -19.91 0.47 10.11
CA GLY A 373 -21.18 0.18 9.43
C GLY A 373 -21.19 -1.11 8.61
N PHE A 374 -22.17 -1.17 7.71
CA PHE A 374 -22.23 -2.11 6.60
C PHE A 374 -22.06 -1.31 5.32
N VAL A 375 -21.08 -1.67 4.51
CA VAL A 375 -20.85 -1.07 3.18
C VAL A 375 -21.05 -2.17 2.13
N LEU A 376 -21.68 -1.78 1.02
CA LEU A 376 -21.93 -2.65 -0.12
C LEU A 376 -21.27 -2.03 -1.35
N GLU A 377 -20.25 -2.69 -1.88
CA GLU A 377 -19.62 -2.32 -3.15
C GLU A 377 -20.04 -3.31 -4.24
N ALA A 378 -20.17 -2.84 -5.46
CA ALA A 378 -20.58 -3.65 -6.60
C ALA A 378 -19.80 -3.31 -7.87
N THR A 379 -19.44 -4.36 -8.60
CA THR A 379 -18.84 -4.30 -9.92
C THR A 379 -19.89 -4.68 -10.96
N PHE A 380 -19.99 -3.90 -12.03
CA PHE A 380 -20.97 -4.10 -13.09
C PHE A 380 -20.26 -4.31 -14.43
N GLY A 381 -20.53 -5.43 -15.09
CA GLY A 381 -19.81 -5.84 -16.30
C GLY A 381 -18.41 -6.40 -15.96
N GLU A 382 -17.39 -6.06 -16.74
CA GLU A 382 -16.04 -6.57 -16.50
C GLU A 382 -15.36 -5.83 -15.34
N SER A 383 -14.71 -6.59 -14.45
CA SER A 383 -13.89 -6.01 -13.38
C SER A 383 -12.66 -5.31 -13.93
N ARG A 384 -12.21 -4.23 -13.29
CA ARG A 384 -10.97 -3.55 -13.68
C ARG A 384 -9.77 -4.51 -13.59
N PRO A 385 -8.97 -4.70 -14.66
CA PRO A 385 -7.83 -5.61 -14.63
C PRO A 385 -6.77 -5.15 -13.63
N THR A 386 -6.53 -5.97 -12.60
CA THR A 386 -5.47 -5.75 -11.61
C THR A 386 -4.10 -6.09 -12.20
N LEU A 387 -3.02 -5.61 -11.58
CA LEU A 387 -1.66 -6.00 -11.97
C LEU A 387 -1.49 -7.52 -11.91
N THR A 388 -2.03 -8.17 -10.87
CA THR A 388 -2.02 -9.63 -10.72
C THR A 388 -2.74 -10.32 -11.86
N SER A 389 -3.97 -9.91 -12.22
CA SER A 389 -4.71 -10.53 -13.31
C SER A 389 -4.07 -10.30 -14.68
N LYS A 390 -3.38 -9.16 -14.88
CA LYS A 390 -2.57 -8.91 -16.09
C LYS A 390 -1.34 -9.82 -16.15
N ILE A 391 -0.67 -10.05 -15.02
CA ILE A 391 0.45 -10.99 -14.92
C ILE A 391 -0.03 -12.44 -15.14
N GLU A 392 -1.13 -12.87 -14.52
CA GLU A 392 -1.73 -14.19 -14.70
C GLU A 392 -2.17 -14.42 -16.15
N LYS A 393 -2.84 -13.44 -16.78
CA LYS A 393 -3.19 -13.52 -18.22
C LYS A 393 -1.93 -13.66 -19.09
N LYS A 394 -0.90 -12.83 -18.86
CA LYS A 394 0.39 -12.93 -19.59
C LYS A 394 1.12 -14.25 -19.32
N PHE A 395 1.01 -14.81 -18.12
CA PHE A 395 1.61 -16.10 -17.76
C PHE A 395 0.90 -17.29 -18.43
N ASN A 396 -0.43 -17.21 -18.58
CA ASN A 396 -1.24 -18.21 -19.29
C ASN A 396 -1.14 -18.10 -20.82
N GLU A 397 -0.70 -16.95 -21.34
CA GLU A 397 -0.37 -16.75 -22.77
C GLU A 397 0.98 -17.37 -23.17
N ILE A 398 1.82 -17.80 -22.22
CA ILE A 398 3.16 -18.38 -22.48
C ILE A 398 3.07 -19.91 -22.54
N SER A 399 3.42 -20.50 -23.68
CA SER A 399 3.35 -21.95 -23.93
C SER A 399 4.71 -22.64 -23.84
N GLY A 400 4.77 -23.80 -23.19
CA GLY A 400 5.91 -24.73 -23.28
C GLY A 400 7.03 -24.49 -22.26
N VAL A 401 8.28 -24.64 -22.68
CA VAL A 401 9.48 -24.68 -21.81
C VAL A 401 9.62 -23.40 -20.97
N GLU A 402 9.27 -22.24 -21.52
CA GLU A 402 9.33 -20.96 -20.79
C GLU A 402 8.43 -20.94 -19.55
N GLN A 403 7.30 -21.65 -19.58
CA GLN A 403 6.37 -21.76 -18.45
C GLN A 403 6.95 -22.62 -17.30
N GLN A 404 7.86 -23.55 -17.61
CA GLN A 404 8.61 -24.34 -16.62
C GLN A 404 9.81 -23.60 -16.02
N GLU A 405 10.48 -22.73 -16.80
CA GLU A 405 11.62 -21.93 -16.31
C GLU A 405 11.22 -20.65 -15.58
N LEU A 406 10.00 -20.15 -15.81
CA LEU A 406 9.52 -18.90 -15.24
C LEU A 406 9.55 -18.82 -13.71
N PRO A 407 9.18 -19.86 -12.92
CA PRO A 407 9.33 -19.84 -11.47
C PRO A 407 10.78 -19.59 -11.02
N SER A 408 11.74 -20.19 -11.73
CA SER A 408 13.18 -20.00 -11.49
C SER A 408 13.65 -18.59 -11.83
N LYS A 409 13.18 -18.04 -12.97
CA LYS A 409 13.41 -16.63 -13.35
C LYS A 409 12.77 -15.65 -12.36
N PHE A 410 11.57 -15.94 -11.85
CA PHE A 410 10.89 -15.11 -10.85
C PHE A 410 11.59 -15.17 -9.49
N ALA A 411 12.07 -16.35 -9.07
CA ALA A 411 12.91 -16.50 -7.89
C ALA A 411 14.24 -15.73 -8.02
N GLN A 412 14.88 -15.77 -9.19
CA GLN A 412 16.07 -14.95 -9.48
C GLN A 412 15.77 -13.45 -9.45
N ILE A 413 14.65 -12.99 -10.03
CA ILE A 413 14.24 -11.58 -9.99
C ILE A 413 13.88 -11.13 -8.56
N GLN A 414 13.26 -11.99 -7.75
CA GLN A 414 12.98 -11.70 -6.33
C GLN A 414 14.27 -11.69 -5.50
N ALA A 415 15.21 -12.61 -5.75
CA ALA A 415 16.53 -12.59 -5.14
C ALA A 415 17.32 -11.33 -5.54
N GLN A 416 17.27 -10.91 -6.81
CA GLN A 416 17.86 -9.65 -7.29
C GLN A 416 17.22 -8.43 -6.63
N LYS A 417 15.88 -8.37 -6.51
CA LYS A 417 15.17 -7.28 -5.82
C LYS A 417 15.45 -7.24 -4.32
N ALA A 418 15.58 -8.40 -3.67
CA ALA A 418 16.03 -8.48 -2.28
C ALA A 418 17.47 -7.97 -2.14
N ASN A 419 18.36 -8.29 -3.10
CA ASN A 419 19.72 -7.74 -3.19
C ASN A 419 19.72 -6.21 -3.40
N GLU A 420 18.81 -5.68 -4.20
CA GLU A 420 18.69 -4.23 -4.42
C GLU A 420 18.16 -3.49 -3.20
N TYR A 421 17.26 -4.10 -2.44
CA TYR A 421 16.79 -3.57 -1.16
C TYR A 421 17.91 -3.54 -0.09
N THR A 422 18.83 -4.51 -0.09
CA THR A 422 19.98 -4.52 0.84
C THR A 422 21.20 -3.71 0.38
N LYS A 423 21.32 -3.33 -0.90
CA LYS A 423 22.46 -2.54 -1.43
C LYS A 423 22.77 -1.26 -0.64
N GLN A 424 21.81 -0.66 0.09
CA GLN A 424 22.05 0.56 0.88
C GLN A 424 22.67 0.37 2.28
N GLN A 425 22.77 -0.85 2.82
CA GLN A 425 23.34 -1.10 4.16
C GLN A 425 24.53 -2.09 4.19
N VAL A 426 25.01 -2.52 3.02
CA VAL A 426 26.06 -3.54 2.89
C VAL A 426 27.41 -2.91 2.52
N SER A 427 28.49 -3.34 3.19
CA SER A 427 29.84 -2.78 3.01
C SER A 427 30.42 -3.05 1.61
N LYS A 428 31.48 -2.32 1.23
CA LYS A 428 32.13 -2.45 -0.09
C LYS A 428 32.65 -3.87 -0.34
N GLU A 429 33.23 -4.50 0.67
CA GLU A 429 33.82 -5.85 0.59
C GLU A 429 32.74 -6.92 0.40
N GLU A 430 31.58 -6.75 1.02
CA GLU A 430 30.47 -7.69 0.90
C GLU A 430 29.74 -7.55 -0.46
N ARG A 431 29.77 -6.36 -1.08
CA ARG A 431 29.39 -6.21 -2.50
C ARG A 431 30.35 -6.94 -3.45
N GLU A 432 31.65 -6.82 -3.22
CA GLU A 432 32.69 -7.49 -4.04
C GLU A 432 32.59 -9.03 -3.92
N ARG A 433 32.23 -9.55 -2.74
CA ARG A 433 31.89 -10.97 -2.54
C ARG A 433 30.66 -11.42 -3.34
N ILE A 434 29.60 -10.61 -3.38
CA ILE A 434 28.38 -10.90 -4.14
C ILE A 434 28.63 -10.86 -5.65
N GLU A 435 29.42 -9.90 -6.16
CA GLU A 435 29.84 -9.88 -7.57
C GLU A 435 30.69 -11.10 -7.95
N GLN A 436 31.63 -11.52 -7.09
CA GLN A 436 32.43 -12.71 -7.35
C GLN A 436 31.59 -14.00 -7.31
N ALA A 437 30.61 -14.10 -6.41
CA ALA A 437 29.68 -15.22 -6.35
C ALA A 437 28.77 -15.29 -7.59
N LEU A 438 28.26 -14.15 -8.06
CA LEU A 438 27.48 -14.06 -9.31
C LEU A 438 28.30 -14.45 -10.53
N LYS A 439 29.56 -14.00 -10.61
CA LYS A 439 30.46 -14.37 -11.71
C LYS A 439 30.76 -15.87 -11.72
N ASN A 440 31.02 -16.47 -10.56
CA ASN A 440 31.22 -17.92 -10.43
C ASN A 440 29.94 -18.70 -10.84
N LEU A 441 28.76 -18.16 -10.54
CA LEU A 441 27.47 -18.74 -10.94
C LEU A 441 27.27 -18.66 -12.47
N GLU A 442 27.62 -17.55 -13.11
CA GLU A 442 27.56 -17.37 -14.58
C GLU A 442 28.56 -18.28 -15.32
N GLU A 443 29.79 -18.40 -14.82
CA GLU A 443 30.78 -19.34 -15.35
C GLU A 443 30.32 -20.80 -15.21
N ALA A 444 29.72 -21.18 -14.08
CA ALA A 444 29.12 -22.51 -13.89
C ALA A 444 27.90 -22.76 -14.79
N LYS A 445 27.08 -21.72 -15.05
CA LYS A 445 25.90 -21.82 -15.91
C LYS A 445 26.29 -22.01 -17.39
N GLY A 446 27.25 -21.23 -17.89
CA GLY A 446 27.81 -21.42 -19.23
C GLY A 446 28.52 -22.77 -19.41
N TYR A 447 29.09 -23.35 -18.35
CA TYR A 447 29.60 -24.72 -18.36
C TYR A 447 28.47 -25.77 -18.44
N THR A 448 27.37 -25.54 -17.70
CA THR A 448 26.22 -26.45 -17.67
C THR A 448 25.50 -26.47 -19.03
N GLU A 449 25.18 -25.31 -19.58
CA GLU A 449 24.51 -25.17 -20.88
C GLU A 449 25.32 -25.79 -22.04
N LYS A 450 26.66 -25.75 -21.98
CA LYS A 450 27.55 -26.30 -23.03
C LYS A 450 27.71 -27.83 -23.01
N TYR A 451 27.44 -28.49 -21.88
CA TYR A 451 27.75 -29.93 -21.71
C TYR A 451 26.60 -30.77 -21.13
N ALA A 452 25.46 -30.19 -20.75
CA ALA A 452 24.31 -30.94 -20.23
C ALA A 452 23.70 -31.94 -21.22
N GLU A 453 23.74 -31.63 -22.53
CA GLU A 453 23.19 -32.50 -23.59
C GLU A 453 24.16 -33.60 -24.04
N LYS A 454 25.44 -33.57 -23.61
CA LYS A 454 26.43 -34.54 -24.05
C LYS A 454 26.26 -35.89 -23.38
N LYS A 455 26.20 -36.93 -24.20
CA LYS A 455 26.07 -38.32 -23.77
C LYS A 455 27.27 -38.73 -22.91
N ARG A 456 27.01 -39.46 -21.83
CA ARG A 456 28.05 -39.94 -20.90
C ARG A 456 28.40 -41.39 -21.20
N ILE A 457 29.69 -41.72 -21.16
CA ILE A 457 30.19 -43.09 -21.36
C ILE A 457 31.16 -43.43 -20.23
N GLU A 458 30.82 -44.47 -19.46
CA GLU A 458 31.70 -45.10 -18.47
C GLU A 458 32.53 -46.19 -19.16
N SER A 459 33.86 -46.09 -19.07
CA SER A 459 34.77 -47.05 -19.71
C SER A 459 36.16 -47.03 -19.04
N PRO A 460 36.82 -48.19 -18.88
CA PRO A 460 38.20 -48.26 -18.40
C PRO A 460 39.25 -47.98 -19.49
N THR A 461 38.82 -47.68 -20.72
CA THR A 461 39.67 -47.27 -21.85
C THR A 461 39.04 -46.10 -22.59
N GLU A 462 39.87 -45.24 -23.18
CA GLU A 462 39.42 -44.06 -23.94
C GLU A 462 38.33 -44.39 -24.98
N PRO A 463 37.21 -43.64 -25.01
CA PRO A 463 36.20 -43.78 -26.05
C PRO A 463 36.73 -43.32 -27.42
N GLU A 464 36.34 -44.03 -28.48
CA GLU A 464 36.61 -43.59 -29.86
C GLU A 464 35.78 -42.36 -30.25
N ASP A 465 34.58 -42.23 -29.66
CA ASP A 465 33.73 -41.06 -29.79
C ASP A 465 34.26 -39.92 -28.91
N LYS A 466 34.50 -38.76 -29.52
CA LYS A 466 35.13 -37.60 -28.88
C LYS A 466 34.14 -36.49 -28.52
N ASP A 467 32.85 -36.70 -28.78
CA ASP A 467 31.79 -35.75 -28.43
C ASP A 467 30.98 -36.17 -27.18
N VAL A 468 31.56 -37.06 -26.36
CA VAL A 468 30.98 -37.59 -25.13
C VAL A 468 31.73 -37.10 -23.89
N ILE A 469 31.08 -37.18 -22.73
CA ILE A 469 31.78 -37.07 -21.44
C ILE A 469 32.28 -38.47 -21.07
N TRP A 470 33.59 -38.64 -20.99
CA TRP A 470 34.19 -39.91 -20.59
C TRP A 470 34.34 -39.96 -19.06
N ILE A 471 33.75 -40.97 -18.45
CA ILE A 471 34.00 -41.31 -17.04
C ILE A 471 35.05 -42.42 -17.05
N ASP A 472 36.28 -42.05 -16.70
CA ASP A 472 37.44 -42.94 -16.73
C ASP A 472 37.43 -43.86 -15.52
N THR A 473 37.02 -45.11 -15.75
CA THR A 473 36.95 -46.15 -14.71
C THR A 473 38.18 -47.05 -14.70
N SER A 474 39.30 -46.63 -15.31
CA SER A 474 40.54 -47.42 -15.35
C SER A 474 41.19 -47.61 -13.97
N ASN A 475 40.95 -46.67 -13.04
CA ASN A 475 41.36 -46.75 -11.64
C ASN A 475 40.15 -46.67 -10.70
N PRO A 476 39.68 -47.79 -10.12
CA PRO A 476 38.51 -47.82 -9.24
C PRO A 476 38.63 -46.98 -7.96
N GLU A 477 39.85 -46.64 -7.50
CA GLU A 477 40.05 -45.76 -6.34
C GLU A 477 40.20 -44.28 -6.71
N ASN A 478 40.13 -43.93 -7.99
CA ASN A 478 40.24 -42.56 -8.48
C ASN A 478 39.52 -42.41 -9.83
N ILE A 479 38.20 -42.57 -9.79
CA ILE A 479 37.35 -42.34 -10.96
C ILE A 479 37.28 -40.83 -11.19
N ILE A 480 37.79 -40.39 -12.33
CA ILE A 480 37.80 -38.99 -12.76
C ILE A 480 37.05 -38.86 -14.08
N TRP A 481 36.22 -37.82 -14.19
CA TRP A 481 35.54 -37.50 -15.44
C TRP A 481 36.44 -36.61 -16.29
N LYS A 482 36.45 -36.90 -17.59
CA LYS A 482 37.30 -36.26 -18.59
C LYS A 482 36.47 -35.80 -19.79
N ILE A 483 36.94 -34.73 -20.42
CA ILE A 483 36.36 -34.18 -21.64
C ILE A 483 37.45 -34.03 -22.71
N TRP A 484 37.10 -34.30 -23.97
CA TRP A 484 38.03 -34.12 -25.08
C TRP A 484 38.20 -32.63 -25.39
N ASP A 485 39.40 -32.09 -25.21
CA ASP A 485 39.68 -30.66 -25.40
C ASP A 485 39.95 -30.24 -26.85
N GLY A 486 39.99 -31.23 -27.76
CA GLY A 486 40.41 -31.09 -29.16
C GLY A 486 41.72 -31.82 -29.45
N SER A 487 42.55 -32.06 -28.43
CA SER A 487 43.87 -32.69 -28.53
C SER A 487 44.11 -33.86 -27.59
N ASP A 488 43.55 -33.84 -26.37
CA ASP A 488 43.63 -34.92 -25.38
C ASP A 488 42.37 -34.98 -24.48
N TRP A 489 42.26 -36.01 -23.63
CA TRP A 489 41.19 -36.19 -22.63
C TRP A 489 41.59 -35.52 -21.29
N ALA A 490 41.20 -34.26 -21.10
CA ALA A 490 41.51 -33.46 -19.91
C ALA A 490 40.51 -33.66 -18.76
N ALA A 491 40.98 -33.58 -17.51
CA ALA A 491 40.16 -33.77 -16.31
C ALA A 491 39.42 -32.50 -15.85
N GLY A 492 38.25 -32.66 -15.22
CA GLY A 492 37.48 -31.57 -14.61
C GLY A 492 38.07 -31.02 -13.29
N PRO A 493 37.67 -29.80 -12.87
CA PRO A 493 38.21 -29.11 -11.68
C PRO A 493 37.77 -29.69 -10.32
N SER A 494 38.45 -29.30 -9.23
CA SER A 494 38.33 -29.87 -7.88
C SER A 494 38.23 -28.84 -6.72
N GLY A 495 38.02 -29.32 -5.48
CA GLY A 495 37.51 -28.58 -4.31
C GLY A 495 38.33 -27.43 -3.66
N PRO A 496 37.74 -26.76 -2.64
CA PRO A 496 38.05 -25.39 -2.20
C PRO A 496 39.21 -25.21 -1.19
N GLN A 497 39.70 -23.97 -1.10
CA GLN A 497 40.70 -23.50 -0.13
C GLN A 497 40.11 -23.05 1.22
N GLY A 498 40.98 -22.93 2.23
CA GLY A 498 40.66 -22.59 3.62
C GLY A 498 40.00 -21.21 3.84
N LEU A 499 39.27 -21.11 4.96
CA LEU A 499 38.33 -20.02 5.24
C LEU A 499 39.03 -18.78 5.85
N PRO A 500 38.73 -17.54 5.39
CA PRO A 500 39.22 -16.31 6.01
C PRO A 500 38.58 -16.06 7.38
N GLY A 501 39.39 -15.62 8.35
CA GLY A 501 38.89 -15.14 9.64
C GLY A 501 38.39 -13.68 9.58
N PRO A 502 37.75 -13.18 10.65
CA PRO A 502 37.37 -11.77 10.75
C PRO A 502 38.62 -10.92 10.91
N ALA A 503 38.66 -9.75 10.26
CA ALA A 503 39.79 -8.83 10.41
C ALA A 503 39.95 -8.39 11.88
N GLY A 504 41.19 -8.44 12.38
CA GLY A 504 41.53 -7.88 13.69
C GLY A 504 41.41 -6.35 13.70
N LYS A 505 41.51 -5.72 14.89
CA LYS A 505 41.41 -4.26 15.09
C LYS A 505 42.33 -3.42 14.18
N ASP A 506 43.37 -4.04 13.60
CA ASP A 506 44.41 -3.38 12.81
C ASP A 506 44.25 -3.58 11.28
N GLY A 507 43.24 -4.31 10.82
CA GLY A 507 42.84 -4.37 9.41
C GLY A 507 43.53 -5.41 8.51
N GLU A 508 44.40 -6.26 9.04
CA GLU A 508 44.96 -7.40 8.29
C GLU A 508 44.01 -8.62 8.29
N THR A 509 43.93 -9.30 7.14
CA THR A 509 43.16 -10.54 6.97
C THR A 509 44.00 -11.74 7.43
N LEU A 510 43.47 -12.52 8.37
CA LEU A 510 44.15 -13.68 8.96
C LEU A 510 43.38 -14.96 8.66
N TYR A 511 44.10 -16.07 8.56
CA TYR A 511 43.60 -17.38 8.14
C TYR A 511 43.79 -18.43 9.25
N THR A 512 42.78 -19.26 9.48
CA THR A 512 42.89 -20.41 10.38
C THR A 512 42.99 -21.67 9.51
N TRP A 513 44.04 -22.46 9.73
CA TRP A 513 44.38 -23.63 8.90
C TRP A 513 44.02 -24.93 9.62
N LEU A 514 43.74 -25.98 8.84
CA LEU A 514 43.26 -27.26 9.39
C LEU A 514 43.89 -28.46 8.68
N LYS A 515 44.39 -29.43 9.45
CA LYS A 515 45.03 -30.66 8.95
C LYS A 515 44.64 -31.88 9.78
N TYR A 516 44.80 -33.09 9.24
CA TYR A 516 44.49 -34.36 9.92
C TYR A 516 45.71 -35.27 10.01
N ALA A 517 45.85 -36.06 11.08
CA ALA A 517 47.02 -36.90 11.37
C ALA A 517 46.65 -38.26 11.98
N ASP A 518 47.62 -39.19 11.97
CA ASP A 518 47.46 -40.53 12.51
C ASP A 518 47.64 -40.57 14.05
N ASP A 519 48.44 -39.66 14.63
CA ASP A 519 48.74 -39.57 16.05
C ASP A 519 48.75 -38.13 16.61
N ALA A 520 49.02 -38.00 17.92
CA ALA A 520 48.96 -36.72 18.66
C ALA A 520 50.16 -35.81 18.37
N GLU A 521 51.21 -36.37 17.80
CA GLU A 521 52.46 -35.72 17.42
C GLU A 521 52.39 -35.15 15.99
N GLY A 522 51.28 -35.35 15.29
CA GLY A 522 51.05 -34.85 13.94
C GLY A 522 51.65 -35.73 12.84
N ASN A 523 52.02 -36.99 13.11
CA ASN A 523 52.59 -37.85 12.07
C ASN A 523 51.52 -38.25 11.04
N GLY A 524 51.94 -38.33 9.77
CA GLY A 524 51.05 -38.73 8.68
C GLY A 524 50.01 -37.68 8.28
N MET A 525 50.38 -36.38 8.32
CA MET A 525 49.51 -35.26 7.94
C MET A 525 48.81 -35.46 6.58
N SER A 526 47.54 -35.08 6.51
CA SER A 526 46.71 -35.09 5.31
C SER A 526 45.65 -33.97 5.35
N ASP A 527 45.21 -33.54 4.17
CA ASP A 527 44.09 -32.62 3.99
C ASP A 527 42.73 -33.31 4.13
N SER A 528 42.68 -34.65 4.11
CA SER A 528 41.46 -35.42 4.27
C SER A 528 41.36 -36.06 5.66
N PRO A 529 40.18 -36.02 6.33
CA PRO A 529 39.95 -36.73 7.59
C PRO A 529 39.90 -38.26 7.42
N ALA A 530 39.75 -38.76 6.19
CA ALA A 530 39.47 -40.17 5.93
C ALA A 530 40.56 -41.10 6.48
N GLY A 531 40.23 -41.86 7.52
CA GLY A 531 41.15 -42.80 8.19
C GLY A 531 42.12 -42.16 9.19
N LYS A 532 42.01 -40.86 9.48
CA LYS A 532 42.86 -40.12 10.42
C LYS A 532 42.21 -40.02 11.80
N ALA A 533 43.02 -40.14 12.86
CA ALA A 533 42.52 -40.21 14.24
C ALA A 533 42.61 -38.88 15.00
N TYR A 534 43.44 -37.96 14.52
CA TYR A 534 43.75 -36.66 15.12
C TYR A 534 43.59 -35.55 14.09
N MET A 535 43.34 -34.34 14.58
CA MET A 535 43.17 -33.13 13.77
C MET A 535 43.89 -31.96 14.46
N GLY A 536 44.57 -31.16 13.66
CA GLY A 536 45.43 -30.07 14.09
C GLY A 536 44.87 -28.74 13.58
N ILE A 537 44.86 -27.74 14.46
CA ILE A 537 44.41 -26.38 14.12
C ILE A 537 45.54 -25.39 14.37
N SER A 538 45.74 -24.48 13.42
CA SER A 538 46.66 -23.34 13.53
C SER A 538 45.87 -22.04 13.33
N TYR A 539 45.93 -21.14 14.32
CA TYR A 539 45.03 -19.98 14.43
C TYR A 539 45.65 -18.68 13.92
N ASN A 540 44.85 -17.90 13.19
CA ASN A 540 45.12 -16.48 12.89
C ASN A 540 46.47 -16.21 12.18
N ASN A 541 46.80 -17.04 11.19
CA ASN A 541 48.02 -16.93 10.39
C ASN A 541 47.91 -15.83 9.32
N ALA A 542 48.98 -15.09 9.06
CA ALA A 542 49.02 -14.03 8.04
C ALA A 542 49.19 -14.55 6.59
N SER A 543 49.41 -15.85 6.39
CA SER A 543 49.52 -16.48 5.07
C SER A 543 48.22 -17.19 4.71
N GLN A 544 47.78 -17.05 3.46
CA GLN A 544 46.64 -17.78 2.91
C GLN A 544 46.99 -19.24 2.56
N THR A 545 48.26 -19.53 2.28
CA THR A 545 48.75 -20.89 2.01
C THR A 545 49.04 -21.61 3.32
N GLU A 546 48.43 -22.77 3.52
CA GLU A 546 48.58 -23.57 4.74
C GLU A 546 49.98 -24.18 4.90
N SER A 547 50.48 -24.24 6.13
CA SER A 547 51.76 -24.87 6.46
C SER A 547 51.69 -26.39 6.51
N SER A 548 52.84 -27.04 6.25
CA SER A 548 53.03 -28.49 6.38
C SER A 548 53.96 -28.88 7.55
N ASP A 549 54.30 -27.95 8.46
CA ASP A 549 55.02 -28.27 9.69
C ASP A 549 54.02 -28.66 10.79
N PRO A 550 54.03 -29.91 11.32
CA PRO A 550 53.09 -30.34 12.35
C PRO A 550 53.22 -29.55 13.66
N ASN A 551 54.35 -28.89 13.93
CA ASN A 551 54.56 -28.13 15.17
C ASN A 551 53.81 -26.78 15.21
N GLU A 552 53.36 -26.29 14.05
CA GLU A 552 52.56 -25.05 13.95
C GLU A 552 51.06 -25.28 14.23
N TYR A 553 50.66 -26.55 14.41
CA TYR A 553 49.28 -26.97 14.69
C TYR A 553 49.15 -27.54 16.10
N LYS A 554 48.03 -27.25 16.77
CA LYS A 554 47.64 -27.91 18.02
C LYS A 554 46.78 -29.13 17.72
N TRP A 555 47.36 -30.32 17.89
CA TRP A 555 46.71 -31.61 17.59
C TRP A 555 45.78 -32.07 18.72
N THR A 556 44.55 -32.42 18.35
CA THR A 556 43.50 -32.96 19.22
C THR A 556 42.97 -34.26 18.63
N LYS A 557 42.63 -35.24 19.48
CA LYS A 557 42.06 -36.51 19.02
C LYS A 557 40.58 -36.32 18.67
N VAL A 558 40.20 -36.62 17.43
CA VAL A 558 38.82 -36.39 16.94
C VAL A 558 38.03 -37.67 16.68
N VAL A 559 38.68 -38.84 16.66
CA VAL A 559 37.97 -40.13 16.52
C VAL A 559 37.73 -40.77 17.88
N GLY A 560 36.52 -40.57 18.41
CA GLY A 560 36.01 -41.17 19.64
C GLY A 560 34.60 -40.66 20.00
N PRO A 561 33.79 -41.41 20.78
CA PRO A 561 32.35 -41.13 20.96
C PRO A 561 32.06 -40.03 22.00
N LYS A 562 32.64 -38.84 21.85
CA LYS A 562 32.41 -37.68 22.71
C LYS A 562 32.75 -36.36 22.00
N GLY A 563 31.82 -35.84 21.21
CA GLY A 563 31.96 -34.66 20.33
C GLY A 563 31.25 -33.42 20.85
N ASP A 564 31.11 -33.30 22.16
CA ASP A 564 30.18 -32.36 22.80
C ASP A 564 30.88 -31.08 23.34
N GLN A 565 32.21 -30.96 23.20
CA GLN A 565 33.02 -29.91 23.83
C GLN A 565 34.12 -29.37 22.89
N GLY A 566 34.05 -28.07 22.61
CA GLY A 566 34.91 -27.35 21.66
C GLY A 566 36.40 -27.34 22.01
N ILE A 567 37.23 -27.17 20.98
CA ILE A 567 38.69 -27.16 21.09
C ILE A 567 39.17 -25.81 21.66
N PRO A 568 39.89 -25.77 22.80
CA PRO A 568 40.32 -24.51 23.42
C PRO A 568 41.38 -23.76 22.59
N GLY A 569 41.08 -22.50 22.28
CA GLY A 569 41.96 -21.51 21.68
C GLY A 569 42.74 -20.68 22.72
N PRO A 570 43.46 -19.63 22.28
CA PRO A 570 44.09 -18.67 23.19
C PRO A 570 43.07 -17.86 23.99
N ASP A 571 43.52 -17.25 25.09
CA ASP A 571 42.69 -16.39 25.95
C ASP A 571 42.28 -15.09 25.23
N GLY A 572 41.03 -14.69 25.40
CA GLY A 572 40.50 -13.43 24.86
C GLY A 572 40.94 -12.18 25.64
N GLU A 573 40.50 -10.99 25.20
CA GLU A 573 40.82 -9.71 25.88
C GLU A 573 40.37 -9.64 27.36
N ASP A 574 39.46 -10.53 27.80
CA ASP A 574 39.01 -10.66 29.19
C ASP A 574 39.77 -11.71 30.03
N GLY A 575 40.77 -12.37 29.44
CA GLY A 575 41.60 -13.37 30.12
C GLY A 575 40.95 -14.75 30.28
N LYS A 576 39.92 -15.08 29.50
CA LYS A 576 39.31 -16.42 29.47
C LYS A 576 39.59 -17.14 28.15
N PRO A 577 39.73 -18.48 28.14
CA PRO A 577 39.95 -19.24 26.92
C PRO A 577 38.72 -19.13 26.00
N THR A 578 38.99 -18.97 24.71
CA THR A 578 37.99 -19.10 23.64
C THR A 578 37.94 -20.56 23.15
N TYR A 579 36.90 -20.92 22.40
CA TYR A 579 36.69 -22.26 21.87
C TYR A 579 36.40 -22.23 20.37
N THR A 580 36.82 -23.28 19.66
CA THR A 580 36.45 -23.54 18.26
C THR A 580 35.65 -24.82 18.18
N TRP A 581 34.46 -24.74 17.59
CA TRP A 581 33.53 -25.85 17.40
C TRP A 581 33.61 -26.35 15.96
N ILE A 582 33.37 -27.64 15.76
CA ILE A 582 33.62 -28.33 14.48
C ILE A 582 32.54 -29.38 14.23
N LYS A 583 31.86 -29.24 13.09
CA LYS A 583 30.84 -30.18 12.61
C LYS A 583 31.14 -30.60 11.18
N TYR A 584 30.55 -31.69 10.74
CA TYR A 584 30.65 -32.18 9.36
C TYR A 584 29.27 -32.22 8.73
N ALA A 585 29.19 -31.98 7.42
CA ALA A 585 27.94 -31.87 6.68
C ALA A 585 28.00 -32.61 5.34
N ASP A 586 26.81 -32.98 4.85
CA ASP A 586 26.64 -33.57 3.53
C ASP A 586 26.87 -32.52 2.42
N ASP A 587 26.65 -31.23 2.71
CA ASP A 587 26.82 -30.11 1.78
C ASP A 587 27.40 -28.83 2.44
N GLY A 588 27.65 -27.81 1.61
CA GLY A 588 28.19 -26.51 2.04
C GLY A 588 27.18 -25.59 2.73
N GLU A 589 25.93 -26.02 2.85
CA GLU A 589 24.86 -25.34 3.58
C GLU A 589 24.70 -25.91 5.00
N GLY A 590 25.47 -26.96 5.33
CA GLY A 590 25.50 -27.58 6.65
C GLY A 590 24.41 -28.62 6.88
N ASN A 591 23.74 -29.10 5.82
CA ASN A 591 22.73 -30.14 5.96
C ASN A 591 23.34 -31.48 6.38
N GLY A 592 22.56 -32.28 7.10
CA GLY A 592 23.02 -33.56 7.64
C GLY A 592 24.15 -33.41 8.68
N LEU A 593 24.15 -32.29 9.40
CA LEU A 593 25.12 -31.93 10.43
C LEU A 593 25.43 -33.09 11.39
N SER A 594 26.71 -33.40 11.54
CA SER A 594 27.22 -34.61 12.18
C SER A 594 28.53 -34.35 12.89
N ASP A 595 28.73 -35.01 14.04
CA ASP A 595 30.03 -35.04 14.74
C ASP A 595 31.00 -36.07 14.12
N ASP A 596 30.46 -37.00 13.31
CA ASP A 596 31.24 -37.99 12.56
C ASP A 596 31.49 -37.50 11.11
N PRO A 597 32.74 -37.38 10.65
CA PRO A 597 33.07 -37.04 9.26
C PRO A 597 32.80 -38.17 8.26
N THR A 598 32.46 -39.37 8.72
CA THR A 598 32.30 -40.55 7.85
C THR A 598 31.14 -40.37 6.88
N GLY A 599 31.46 -40.27 5.59
CA GLY A 599 30.47 -40.06 4.52
C GLY A 599 30.06 -38.59 4.32
N LYS A 600 30.66 -37.66 5.06
CA LYS A 600 30.44 -36.21 4.94
C LYS A 600 31.42 -35.59 3.96
N GLU A 601 30.95 -34.67 3.12
CA GLU A 601 31.77 -34.06 2.08
C GLU A 601 32.31 -32.68 2.49
N TYR A 602 31.72 -32.05 3.51
CA TYR A 602 32.07 -30.71 4.00
C TYR A 602 32.40 -30.70 5.50
N ILE A 603 33.33 -29.84 5.92
CA ILE A 603 33.60 -29.47 7.32
C ILE A 603 33.08 -28.06 7.59
N GLY A 604 32.37 -27.87 8.70
CA GLY A 604 31.94 -26.59 9.24
C GLY A 604 32.77 -26.18 10.45
N LEU A 605 33.24 -24.94 10.46
CA LEU A 605 34.04 -24.39 11.55
C LEU A 605 33.36 -23.17 12.16
N ALA A 606 33.36 -23.10 13.49
CA ALA A 606 32.84 -21.97 14.25
C ALA A 606 33.85 -21.55 15.33
N TYR A 607 34.62 -20.50 15.07
CA TYR A 607 35.78 -20.08 15.86
C TYR A 607 35.48 -18.96 16.87
N ASN A 608 36.39 -18.77 17.83
CA ASN A 608 36.38 -17.71 18.86
C ASN A 608 35.10 -17.65 19.71
N LYS A 609 34.42 -18.78 19.91
CA LYS A 609 33.20 -18.88 20.73
C LYS A 609 33.56 -18.84 22.22
N THR A 610 32.65 -18.33 23.05
CA THR A 610 32.85 -18.20 24.51
C THR A 610 32.14 -19.27 25.33
N ASP A 611 31.27 -20.07 24.73
CA ASP A 611 30.72 -21.30 25.32
C ASP A 611 31.61 -22.51 24.91
N ILE A 612 31.77 -23.44 25.83
CA ILE A 612 32.54 -24.68 25.65
C ILE A 612 31.72 -25.75 24.90
N ASN A 613 30.39 -25.66 24.92
CA ASN A 613 29.51 -26.65 24.30
C ASN A 613 29.19 -26.25 22.86
N GLU A 614 29.24 -27.20 21.95
CA GLU A 614 29.12 -26.92 20.52
C GLU A 614 27.65 -26.71 20.09
N SER A 615 27.41 -25.74 19.20
CA SER A 615 26.07 -25.52 18.62
C SER A 615 25.68 -26.64 17.67
N ASN A 616 24.37 -26.88 17.53
CA ASN A 616 23.81 -27.78 16.52
C ASN A 616 22.98 -27.03 15.47
N ASP A 617 23.05 -25.70 15.44
CA ASP A 617 22.53 -24.89 14.34
C ASP A 617 23.62 -24.79 13.25
N PRO A 618 23.37 -25.25 12.01
CA PRO A 618 24.32 -25.11 10.91
C PRO A 618 24.73 -23.64 10.66
N ALA A 619 23.86 -22.66 10.92
CA ALA A 619 24.14 -21.25 10.69
C ALA A 619 25.23 -20.66 11.62
N ASP A 620 25.60 -21.37 12.69
CA ASP A 620 26.72 -20.98 13.56
C ASP A 620 28.11 -21.26 12.95
N TYR A 621 28.17 -22.05 11.86
CA TYR A 621 29.38 -22.61 11.25
C TYR A 621 29.56 -22.16 9.79
N THR A 622 30.81 -21.99 9.38
CA THR A 622 31.17 -21.75 7.97
C THR A 622 31.72 -23.03 7.36
N PHE A 623 31.14 -23.50 6.25
CA PHE A 623 31.48 -24.81 5.65
C PHE A 623 32.44 -24.74 4.45
N ALA A 624 33.31 -25.75 4.33
CA ALA A 624 34.22 -25.96 3.21
C ALA A 624 34.27 -27.46 2.81
N LEU A 625 34.31 -27.76 1.50
CA LEU A 625 34.39 -29.13 0.97
C LEU A 625 35.81 -29.71 1.17
N ILE A 626 35.92 -30.93 1.68
CA ILE A 626 37.18 -31.53 2.19
C ILE A 626 37.70 -32.73 1.37
N LYS A 627 37.35 -32.80 0.08
CA LYS A 627 37.63 -33.95 -0.79
C LYS A 627 38.27 -33.53 -2.11
N GLY A 628 39.56 -33.80 -2.25
CA GLY A 628 40.37 -33.57 -3.46
C GLY A 628 40.64 -34.83 -4.28
N PRO A 629 41.14 -34.70 -5.53
CA PRO A 629 41.38 -35.82 -6.45
C PRO A 629 42.72 -36.52 -6.17
N LYS A 630 42.86 -37.81 -6.53
CA LYS A 630 44.09 -38.61 -6.41
C LYS A 630 44.88 -38.55 -7.75
N GLY A 631 46.21 -38.66 -7.72
CA GLY A 631 47.08 -37.98 -8.72
C GLY A 631 48.16 -38.76 -9.49
N GLU A 632 49.10 -38.00 -10.06
CA GLU A 632 50.03 -38.32 -11.17
C GLU A 632 51.49 -38.73 -10.79
N LYS A 633 52.26 -39.29 -11.75
CA LYS A 633 53.73 -39.09 -11.98
C LYS A 633 54.23 -39.85 -13.22
N GLY A 634 55.21 -39.44 -14.06
CA GLY A 634 56.14 -38.29 -14.18
C GLY A 634 56.80 -38.34 -15.60
N ALA A 635 57.93 -37.70 -15.98
CA ALA A 635 58.98 -36.90 -15.30
C ALA A 635 59.72 -35.97 -16.32
N THR A 636 60.98 -35.55 -16.07
CA THR A 636 61.54 -34.26 -16.59
C THR A 636 62.77 -34.31 -17.54
N GLY A 637 62.77 -33.44 -18.58
CA GLY A 637 63.96 -32.68 -19.08
C GLY A 637 64.32 -32.79 -20.58
N PRO A 638 65.05 -31.83 -21.23
CA PRO A 638 65.47 -30.49 -20.78
C PRO A 638 65.30 -29.28 -21.79
N GLN A 639 65.12 -28.08 -21.22
CA GLN A 639 65.49 -26.69 -21.64
C GLN A 639 65.50 -26.19 -23.12
N GLY A 640 64.75 -25.09 -23.37
CA GLY A 640 65.02 -24.09 -24.43
C GLY A 640 63.92 -22.99 -24.53
N PRO A 641 64.20 -21.67 -24.35
CA PRO A 641 63.15 -20.65 -24.16
C PRO A 641 62.73 -19.90 -25.44
N LYS A 642 61.42 -19.57 -25.60
CA LYS A 642 60.96 -18.52 -26.55
C LYS A 642 59.53 -17.98 -26.33
N GLY A 643 59.44 -16.78 -25.73
CA GLY A 643 58.49 -15.70 -26.08
C GLY A 643 56.99 -15.85 -25.77
N ASP A 644 56.46 -14.91 -24.97
CA ASP A 644 55.03 -14.78 -24.69
C ASP A 644 54.20 -14.41 -25.93
N ARG A 645 53.00 -15.00 -26.04
CA ARG A 645 52.00 -14.66 -27.07
C ARG A 645 50.92 -13.78 -26.42
N GLY A 646 50.65 -12.62 -27.01
CA GLY A 646 49.64 -11.67 -26.50
C GLY A 646 48.19 -12.09 -26.74
N PRO A 647 47.21 -11.33 -26.20
CA PRO A 647 45.79 -11.62 -26.33
C PRO A 647 45.30 -11.58 -27.78
N GLN A 648 44.20 -12.30 -28.02
CA GLN A 648 43.57 -12.54 -29.32
C GLN A 648 42.46 -11.51 -29.60
N GLY A 649 42.25 -11.15 -30.87
CA GLY A 649 41.27 -10.11 -31.23
C GLY A 649 39.82 -10.54 -30.96
N VAL A 650 38.96 -9.59 -30.58
CA VAL A 650 37.57 -9.88 -30.19
C VAL A 650 36.70 -10.14 -31.42
N GLU A 651 35.93 -11.23 -31.38
CA GLU A 651 35.02 -11.63 -32.45
C GLU A 651 33.69 -10.84 -32.41
N GLY A 652 33.26 -10.37 -33.57
CA GLY A 652 31.96 -9.74 -33.79
C GLY A 652 31.07 -10.57 -34.72
N PRO A 653 29.77 -10.25 -34.81
CA PRO A 653 28.78 -11.06 -35.52
C PRO A 653 29.17 -11.29 -36.99
N PRO A 654 28.89 -12.49 -37.55
CA PRO A 654 29.25 -12.82 -38.92
C PRO A 654 28.72 -11.82 -39.94
N GLY A 655 29.54 -11.53 -40.96
CA GLY A 655 29.10 -10.71 -42.09
C GLY A 655 28.02 -11.41 -42.91
N VAL A 656 27.45 -10.70 -43.89
CA VAL A 656 26.46 -11.25 -44.86
C VAL A 656 27.01 -12.43 -45.67
N ASP A 657 28.33 -12.68 -45.61
CA ASP A 657 29.03 -13.83 -46.19
C ASP A 657 29.20 -15.03 -45.23
N GLY A 658 28.59 -14.99 -44.04
CA GLY A 658 28.61 -16.07 -43.05
C GLY A 658 29.96 -16.27 -42.34
N LYS A 659 30.92 -15.35 -42.50
CA LYS A 659 32.26 -15.46 -41.91
C LYS A 659 32.45 -14.55 -40.70
N PRO A 660 33.13 -15.01 -39.64
CA PRO A 660 33.39 -14.19 -38.46
C PRO A 660 34.25 -12.97 -38.82
N ARG A 661 34.09 -11.89 -38.03
CA ARG A 661 34.83 -10.64 -38.21
C ARG A 661 35.44 -10.22 -36.88
N TYR A 662 36.72 -9.89 -36.88
CA TYR A 662 37.47 -9.52 -35.67
C TYR A 662 37.77 -8.03 -35.65
N THR A 663 37.80 -7.43 -34.46
CA THR A 663 38.33 -6.09 -34.24
C THR A 663 39.62 -6.18 -33.43
N TRP A 664 40.72 -5.64 -33.99
CA TRP A 664 42.02 -5.63 -33.34
C TRP A 664 42.26 -4.29 -32.63
N ILE A 665 42.93 -4.31 -31.48
CA ILE A 665 43.21 -3.13 -30.64
C ILE A 665 44.68 -3.16 -30.20
N ARG A 666 45.39 -2.04 -30.41
CA ARG A 666 46.80 -1.87 -30.03
C ARG A 666 47.05 -0.51 -29.39
N TYR A 667 48.19 -0.36 -28.71
CA TYR A 667 48.62 0.89 -28.07
C TYR A 667 50.01 1.30 -28.56
N ALA A 668 50.27 2.61 -28.70
CA ALA A 668 51.51 3.15 -29.27
C ALA A 668 51.97 4.46 -28.62
N ASP A 669 53.24 4.81 -28.85
CA ASP A 669 53.85 6.04 -28.33
C ASP A 669 53.44 7.28 -29.12
N ASP A 670 53.14 7.13 -30.42
CA ASP A 670 52.76 8.24 -31.32
C ASP A 670 51.59 7.94 -32.26
N VAL A 671 51.15 8.97 -32.99
CA VAL A 671 50.02 8.94 -33.95
C VAL A 671 50.30 8.09 -35.21
N ASN A 672 51.55 7.69 -35.44
CA ASN A 672 51.95 6.82 -36.55
C ASN A 672 52.00 5.35 -36.11
N GLY A 673 51.66 5.06 -34.85
CA GLY A 673 51.73 3.73 -34.25
C GLY A 673 53.15 3.26 -33.94
N ASN A 674 54.12 4.17 -33.80
CA ASN A 674 55.48 3.79 -33.39
C ASN A 674 55.48 3.27 -31.94
N GLY A 675 56.30 2.25 -31.69
CA GLY A 675 56.38 1.60 -30.37
C GLY A 675 55.12 0.82 -29.98
N MET A 676 54.43 0.24 -30.98
CA MET A 676 53.20 -0.52 -30.81
C MET A 676 53.32 -1.69 -29.80
N SER A 677 52.31 -1.85 -28.96
CA SER A 677 52.23 -2.73 -27.78
C SER A 677 50.81 -3.31 -27.63
N ASN A 678 50.71 -4.45 -26.92
CA ASN A 678 49.44 -5.01 -26.45
C ASN A 678 48.89 -4.29 -25.21
N TYR A 679 49.77 -3.60 -24.48
CA TYR A 679 49.48 -3.02 -23.18
C TYR A 679 49.43 -1.48 -23.25
N PRO A 680 48.45 -0.84 -22.58
CA PRO A 680 48.29 0.61 -22.58
C PRO A 680 49.33 1.35 -21.75
N GLU A 681 50.14 0.64 -20.97
CA GLU A 681 51.04 1.24 -19.98
C GLU A 681 52.20 1.98 -20.66
N GLY A 682 52.36 3.27 -20.34
CA GLY A 682 53.32 4.17 -20.97
C GLY A 682 52.96 4.61 -22.40
N LYS A 683 51.84 4.16 -22.97
CA LYS A 683 51.42 4.47 -24.35
C LYS A 683 50.45 5.64 -24.40
N ALA A 684 50.59 6.49 -25.40
CA ALA A 684 49.81 7.72 -25.53
C ALA A 684 48.68 7.63 -26.56
N TYR A 685 48.75 6.66 -27.48
CA TYR A 685 47.80 6.46 -28.59
C TYR A 685 47.24 5.04 -28.60
N ILE A 686 45.97 4.90 -28.94
CA ILE A 686 45.26 3.63 -29.14
C ILE A 686 44.93 3.51 -30.63
N GLY A 687 45.18 2.33 -31.19
CA GLY A 687 44.98 1.99 -32.59
C GLY A 687 43.89 0.95 -32.70
N VAL A 688 42.87 1.23 -33.52
CA VAL A 688 41.74 0.32 -33.73
C VAL A 688 41.67 -0.11 -35.20
N ALA A 689 41.42 -1.39 -35.44
CA ALA A 689 41.38 -1.97 -36.77
C ALA A 689 40.21 -2.98 -36.89
N PRO A 690 39.00 -2.53 -37.26
CA PRO A 690 37.79 -3.36 -37.30
C PRO A 690 37.70 -4.23 -38.57
N ASN A 691 36.72 -5.14 -38.56
CA ASN A 691 36.25 -5.95 -39.71
C ASN A 691 37.30 -6.85 -40.36
N LYS A 692 38.21 -7.41 -39.57
CA LYS A 692 39.30 -8.28 -40.04
C LYS A 692 38.82 -9.72 -40.18
N LEU A 693 39.37 -10.46 -41.14
CA LEU A 693 39.02 -11.86 -41.43
C LEU A 693 39.84 -12.89 -40.65
N THR A 694 40.65 -12.44 -39.68
CA THR A 694 41.52 -13.30 -38.87
C THR A 694 41.56 -12.79 -37.43
N GLU A 695 41.62 -13.72 -36.49
CA GLU A 695 41.79 -13.52 -35.05
C GLU A 695 43.18 -12.98 -34.66
N THR A 696 44.18 -13.17 -35.54
CA THR A 696 45.57 -12.81 -35.27
C THR A 696 45.82 -11.37 -35.68
N GLU A 697 45.96 -10.52 -34.69
CA GLU A 697 46.20 -9.09 -34.84
C GLU A 697 47.48 -8.79 -35.64
N SER A 698 47.40 -7.83 -36.57
CA SER A 698 48.57 -7.39 -37.34
C SER A 698 49.60 -6.67 -36.47
N THR A 699 50.88 -6.88 -36.77
CA THR A 699 52.00 -6.12 -36.19
C THR A 699 52.44 -4.95 -37.07
N ASN A 700 51.70 -4.60 -38.12
CA ASN A 700 51.94 -3.42 -38.96
C ASN A 700 51.12 -2.22 -38.45
N PRO A 701 51.76 -1.12 -37.99
CA PRO A 701 51.07 0.08 -37.50
C PRO A 701 50.07 0.69 -38.49
N ALA A 702 50.32 0.57 -39.80
CA ALA A 702 49.46 1.14 -40.83
C ALA A 702 48.10 0.43 -41.01
N ASP A 703 47.91 -0.75 -40.40
CA ASP A 703 46.64 -1.49 -40.46
C ASP A 703 45.59 -0.99 -39.45
N TYR A 704 45.98 -0.06 -38.57
CA TYR A 704 45.22 0.53 -37.46
C TYR A 704 45.02 2.03 -37.65
N THR A 705 43.88 2.54 -37.18
CA THR A 705 43.63 3.99 -37.08
C THR A 705 43.95 4.46 -35.66
N TRP A 706 44.94 5.34 -35.53
CA TRP A 706 45.50 5.77 -34.23
C TRP A 706 44.86 7.05 -33.69
N SER A 707 44.52 7.06 -32.40
CA SER A 707 43.93 8.19 -31.67
C SER A 707 44.60 8.38 -30.31
N LYS A 708 44.84 9.62 -29.89
CA LYS A 708 45.51 9.90 -28.60
C LYS A 708 44.51 9.72 -27.44
N TYR A 709 44.87 8.93 -26.42
CA TYR A 709 43.97 8.61 -25.30
C TYR A 709 44.54 8.94 -23.90
N VAL A 710 45.83 9.30 -23.77
CA VAL A 710 46.42 9.72 -22.50
C VAL A 710 46.75 11.23 -22.50
N GLY A 711 46.17 11.95 -21.53
CA GLY A 711 46.48 13.34 -21.21
C GLY A 711 47.44 13.44 -20.00
N PRO A 712 48.32 14.46 -19.93
CA PRO A 712 49.30 14.59 -18.86
C PRO A 712 48.67 15.05 -17.52
N GLN A 713 49.15 14.48 -16.42
CA GLN A 713 48.78 14.86 -15.05
C GLN A 713 49.33 16.26 -14.71
N GLY A 714 48.45 17.20 -14.35
CA GLY A 714 48.79 18.58 -14.04
C GLY A 714 49.07 18.85 -12.54
N PRO A 715 49.90 19.86 -12.19
CA PRO A 715 50.21 20.23 -10.81
C PRO A 715 49.09 21.04 -10.13
N LYS A 716 49.14 21.09 -8.79
CA LYS A 716 48.07 21.65 -7.94
C LYS A 716 48.01 23.18 -7.92
N GLY A 717 47.00 23.75 -8.60
CA GLY A 717 46.23 24.92 -8.13
C GLY A 717 46.44 26.29 -8.80
N THR A 718 45.47 26.71 -9.63
CA THR A 718 44.72 28.00 -9.56
C THR A 718 43.64 28.03 -10.67
N GLN A 719 42.65 28.93 -10.59
CA GLN A 719 41.30 28.75 -11.17
C GLN A 719 41.04 29.45 -12.53
N GLY A 720 40.38 28.72 -13.45
CA GLY A 720 39.53 29.22 -14.57
C GLY A 720 40.20 29.40 -15.96
N PRO A 721 39.42 29.51 -17.07
CA PRO A 721 37.98 29.31 -17.24
C PRO A 721 37.61 28.09 -18.15
N THR A 722 36.33 27.73 -18.20
CA THR A 722 35.78 26.52 -18.88
C THR A 722 35.41 26.72 -20.36
N GLY A 723 35.53 25.65 -21.16
CA GLY A 723 34.76 25.44 -22.40
C GLY A 723 35.39 24.39 -23.35
N PRO A 724 34.70 23.92 -24.40
CA PRO A 724 33.24 23.88 -24.63
C PRO A 724 32.65 22.46 -24.44
N GLU A 725 31.32 22.34 -24.45
CA GLU A 725 30.57 21.12 -24.14
C GLU A 725 30.49 20.09 -25.29
N GLY A 726 30.55 18.80 -24.96
CA GLY A 726 30.41 17.66 -25.90
C GLY A 726 29.05 16.95 -25.76
N PRO A 727 28.67 16.07 -26.71
CA PRO A 727 27.32 15.54 -26.81
C PRO A 727 26.90 14.65 -25.63
N ARG A 728 25.63 14.82 -25.23
CA ARG A 728 24.95 14.20 -24.08
C ARG A 728 24.84 12.67 -24.22
N GLY A 729 25.35 11.93 -23.23
CA GLY A 729 25.07 10.50 -23.07
C GLY A 729 23.65 10.22 -22.53
N PRO A 730 23.21 8.95 -22.45
CA PRO A 730 21.94 8.61 -21.80
C PRO A 730 21.95 9.09 -20.34
N GLN A 731 20.85 9.73 -19.95
CA GLN A 731 20.77 10.49 -18.70
C GLN A 731 20.36 9.58 -17.54
N GLY A 732 21.10 9.64 -16.43
CA GLY A 732 20.66 9.03 -15.17
C GLY A 732 19.41 9.71 -14.60
N PRO A 733 18.83 9.19 -13.50
CA PRO A 733 17.69 9.82 -12.83
C PRO A 733 17.98 11.30 -12.55
N ASN A 734 16.95 12.15 -12.68
CA ASN A 734 17.10 13.60 -12.79
C ASN A 734 17.58 14.25 -11.47
N ILE A 735 18.88 14.19 -11.16
CA ILE A 735 19.49 14.87 -10.01
C ILE A 735 19.81 16.31 -10.39
N VAL A 736 19.09 17.27 -9.80
CA VAL A 736 19.44 18.71 -9.87
C VAL A 736 20.34 19.02 -8.68
N ASN A 737 21.60 19.40 -8.93
CA ASN A 737 22.55 19.68 -7.85
C ASN A 737 22.48 21.16 -7.37
N LYS A 738 23.01 21.37 -6.16
CA LYS A 738 23.06 22.65 -5.43
C LYS A 738 23.71 23.84 -6.16
N ASP A 739 24.46 23.61 -7.23
CA ASP A 739 25.18 24.66 -7.97
C ASP A 739 24.38 25.14 -9.20
N THR A 740 23.18 24.61 -9.42
CA THR A 740 22.27 25.00 -10.51
C THR A 740 21.66 26.37 -10.26
N THR A 741 22.14 27.41 -10.96
CA THR A 741 21.52 28.75 -10.92
C THR A 741 20.48 28.93 -12.01
N PHE A 742 19.24 29.21 -11.62
CA PHE A 742 18.11 29.39 -12.53
C PHE A 742 18.14 30.77 -13.21
N ALA A 743 18.31 30.80 -14.52
CA ALA A 743 18.09 32.00 -15.33
C ALA A 743 16.60 32.13 -15.69
N ASP A 744 15.95 33.16 -15.17
CA ASP A 744 14.62 33.69 -15.52
C ASP A 744 13.53 32.72 -16.03
N LYS A 745 12.91 32.06 -15.05
CA LYS A 745 11.47 31.82 -14.91
C LYS A 745 10.75 30.69 -15.65
N TRP A 746 11.27 30.03 -16.69
CA TRP A 746 10.62 28.79 -17.19
C TRP A 746 11.60 27.72 -17.66
N PHE A 747 11.28 26.47 -17.31
CA PHE A 747 11.86 25.27 -17.91
C PHE A 747 10.95 24.83 -19.07
N VAL A 748 11.47 24.84 -20.30
CA VAL A 748 10.78 24.26 -21.47
C VAL A 748 11.68 23.17 -22.02
N ALA A 749 11.37 21.92 -21.66
CA ALA A 749 12.01 20.75 -22.23
C ALA A 749 10.99 19.98 -23.08
N SER A 750 11.14 20.05 -24.40
CA SER A 750 10.23 19.42 -25.37
C SER A 750 10.34 17.88 -25.42
N TYR A 751 11.18 17.28 -24.58
CA TYR A 751 11.59 15.87 -24.61
C TYR A 751 11.86 15.31 -23.19
N ILE A 752 10.92 15.47 -22.26
CA ILE A 752 10.92 14.69 -21.01
C ILE A 752 10.03 13.46 -21.24
N GLU A 753 10.63 12.28 -21.23
CA GLU A 753 9.91 11.00 -21.36
C GLU A 753 9.42 10.47 -20.00
N SER A 754 10.08 10.82 -18.90
CA SER A 754 9.63 10.53 -17.53
C SER A 754 10.22 11.52 -16.52
N LEU A 755 9.48 11.75 -15.43
CA LEU A 755 9.93 12.51 -14.26
C LEU A 755 10.45 11.61 -13.12
N ASN A 756 10.33 10.28 -13.26
CA ASN A 756 10.71 9.33 -12.23
C ASN A 756 12.22 9.42 -11.93
N GLY A 757 12.58 9.37 -10.65
CA GLY A 757 13.95 9.61 -10.17
C GLY A 757 14.37 11.09 -10.12
N LEU A 758 13.47 12.06 -10.33
CA LEU A 758 13.77 13.48 -10.10
C LEU A 758 14.03 13.73 -8.62
N ASN A 759 15.18 14.29 -8.27
CA ASN A 759 15.45 14.79 -6.92
C ASN A 759 16.03 16.21 -7.01
N VAL A 760 15.33 17.16 -6.38
CA VAL A 760 15.74 18.56 -6.23
C VAL A 760 16.05 18.81 -4.75
N ASN A 761 17.35 18.75 -4.41
CA ASN A 761 17.90 19.06 -3.08
C ASN A 761 17.22 18.33 -1.90
N ASP A 762 16.74 17.09 -2.10
CA ASP A 762 15.97 16.28 -1.14
C ASP A 762 14.63 16.93 -0.69
N GLN A 763 14.25 18.05 -1.31
CA GLN A 763 13.05 18.82 -1.01
C GLN A 763 11.90 18.59 -1.99
N PHE A 764 12.18 18.04 -3.17
CA PHE A 764 11.17 17.60 -4.13
C PHE A 764 11.72 16.37 -4.86
N ILE A 765 11.16 15.20 -4.54
CA ILE A 765 11.60 13.89 -4.99
C ILE A 765 10.43 13.23 -5.73
N ILE A 766 10.69 12.65 -6.90
CA ILE A 766 9.76 11.77 -7.61
C ILE A 766 10.41 10.40 -7.67
N ASP A 767 9.80 9.40 -7.04
CA ASP A 767 10.35 8.05 -6.99
C ASP A 767 10.19 7.29 -8.32
N GLU A 768 10.71 6.07 -8.37
CA GLU A 768 10.66 5.22 -9.58
C GLU A 768 9.24 4.78 -9.96
N ASN A 769 8.28 4.91 -9.05
CA ASN A 769 6.85 4.64 -9.26
C ASN A 769 6.05 5.90 -9.63
N GLY A 770 6.71 7.07 -9.68
CA GLY A 770 6.08 8.36 -9.94
C GLY A 770 5.45 9.02 -8.70
N ASN A 771 5.68 8.49 -7.49
CA ASN A 771 5.21 9.12 -6.26
C ASN A 771 6.05 10.37 -5.98
N VAL A 772 5.40 11.49 -5.67
CA VAL A 772 6.07 12.76 -5.40
C VAL A 772 6.15 12.99 -3.89
N SER A 773 7.34 13.09 -3.30
CA SER A 773 7.50 13.61 -1.94
C SER A 773 8.14 14.99 -1.92
N VAL A 774 7.69 15.82 -0.99
CA VAL A 774 8.10 17.22 -0.85
C VAL A 774 8.47 17.49 0.60
N ALA A 775 9.57 18.20 0.81
CA ALA A 775 10.13 18.58 2.10
C ALA A 775 10.31 17.39 3.07
N ASN A 776 11.15 16.40 2.71
CA ASN A 776 11.47 15.23 3.53
C ASN A 776 10.23 14.39 3.93
N ASP A 777 9.43 13.97 2.95
CA ASP A 777 8.17 13.22 3.14
C ASP A 777 7.07 13.91 3.97
N ASN A 778 7.19 15.22 4.25
CA ASN A 778 6.13 15.98 4.91
C ASN A 778 4.90 16.20 4.02
N VAL A 779 5.06 16.15 2.69
CA VAL A 779 3.95 16.01 1.73
C VAL A 779 4.29 14.86 0.79
N ARG A 780 3.35 13.95 0.55
CA ARG A 780 3.52 12.80 -0.34
C ARG A 780 2.28 12.64 -1.21
N LEU A 781 2.47 12.66 -2.53
CA LEU A 781 1.47 12.28 -3.52
C LEU A 781 1.83 10.87 -4.01
N ASP A 782 0.92 9.91 -3.82
CA ASP A 782 1.07 8.56 -4.36
C ASP A 782 -0.26 8.05 -4.94
N GLY A 783 -0.27 6.78 -5.40
CA GLY A 783 -1.46 6.14 -5.98
C GLY A 783 -2.70 6.05 -5.05
N LYS A 784 -2.60 6.52 -3.79
CA LYS A 784 -3.72 6.63 -2.83
C LYS A 784 -4.16 8.08 -2.56
N GLY A 785 -3.50 9.08 -3.15
CA GLY A 785 -3.83 10.49 -3.01
C GLY A 785 -2.70 11.32 -2.38
N VAL A 786 -3.07 12.42 -1.71
CA VAL A 786 -2.13 13.32 -1.03
C VAL A 786 -2.15 13.05 0.48
N SER A 787 -1.01 12.73 1.06
CA SER A 787 -0.80 12.68 2.51
C SER A 787 0.16 13.78 2.95
N VAL A 788 -0.11 14.36 4.13
CA VAL A 788 0.70 15.42 4.73
C VAL A 788 0.99 15.02 6.17
N LYS A 789 2.25 15.13 6.57
CA LYS A 789 2.73 14.78 7.91
C LYS A 789 3.22 16.04 8.60
N ASP A 790 2.66 16.32 9.79
CA ASP A 790 2.95 17.48 10.65
C ASP A 790 2.80 18.87 9.98
N GLY A 791 2.33 18.91 8.72
CA GLY A 791 2.05 20.13 7.97
C GLY A 791 0.61 20.60 8.15
N GLY A 792 0.44 21.87 8.51
CA GLY A 792 -0.85 22.54 8.44
C GLY A 792 -1.28 22.73 6.99
N PHE A 793 -2.51 22.33 6.66
CA PHE A 793 -3.18 22.81 5.46
C PHE A 793 -3.56 24.27 5.68
N PHE A 794 -3.29 25.14 4.72
CA PHE A 794 -3.70 26.54 4.77
C PHE A 794 -4.68 26.84 3.63
N LEU A 795 -5.76 27.53 3.96
CA LEU A 795 -6.67 28.14 3.01
C LEU A 795 -6.27 29.60 2.82
N GLU A 796 -6.50 30.14 1.63
CA GLU A 796 -6.24 31.53 1.28
C GLU A 796 -7.54 32.17 0.78
N GLU A 797 -7.91 33.34 1.31
CA GLU A 797 -9.07 34.10 0.81
C GLU A 797 -8.71 34.88 -0.45
N ASP A 798 -9.39 34.61 -1.58
CA ASP A 798 -9.18 35.33 -2.85
C ASP A 798 -9.23 36.87 -2.68
N SER A 799 -10.16 37.38 -1.88
CA SER A 799 -10.42 38.82 -1.69
C SER A 799 -9.36 39.55 -0.87
N THR A 800 -8.69 38.88 0.06
CA THR A 800 -7.80 39.49 1.07
C THR A 800 -6.37 38.93 1.00
N GLN A 801 -6.16 37.85 0.26
CA GLN A 801 -4.95 37.02 0.22
C GLN A 801 -4.55 36.52 1.63
N LEU A 802 -5.52 36.45 2.55
CA LEU A 802 -5.31 36.09 3.94
C LEU A 802 -5.17 34.58 4.08
N LYS A 803 -4.07 34.12 4.67
CA LYS A 803 -3.84 32.70 4.96
C LYS A 803 -4.34 32.32 6.35
N TYR A 804 -5.07 31.23 6.43
CA TYR A 804 -5.55 30.66 7.68
C TYR A 804 -5.46 29.13 7.67
N SER A 805 -5.18 28.54 8.84
CA SER A 805 -5.09 27.09 9.02
C SER A 805 -6.45 26.44 8.75
N ALA A 806 -6.51 25.41 7.91
CA ALA A 806 -7.70 24.58 7.73
C ALA A 806 -8.02 23.71 8.97
N THR A 807 -7.03 23.51 9.86
CA THR A 807 -7.23 22.90 11.17
C THR A 807 -7.80 23.95 12.14
N PRO A 808 -8.93 23.68 12.83
CA PRO A 808 -9.46 24.57 13.86
C PRO A 808 -8.50 24.72 15.05
N GLY A 809 -8.23 25.95 15.45
CA GLY A 809 -7.46 26.29 16.66
C GLY A 809 -8.37 26.70 17.82
N ARG A 810 -7.87 26.56 19.05
CA ARG A 810 -8.57 26.99 20.27
C ARG A 810 -8.81 28.50 20.22
N ASN A 811 -10.08 28.91 20.16
CA ASN A 811 -10.46 30.30 20.31
C ASN A 811 -10.57 30.67 21.81
N LEU A 812 -9.89 31.73 22.24
CA LEU A 812 -9.99 32.25 23.61
C LEU A 812 -11.20 33.18 23.82
N ILE A 813 -11.86 33.63 22.74
CA ILE A 813 -13.05 34.49 22.79
C ILE A 813 -14.29 33.65 23.05
N LYS A 814 -15.07 34.03 24.08
CA LYS A 814 -16.20 33.23 24.58
C LYS A 814 -17.50 33.40 23.78
N ASP A 815 -17.59 34.47 22.99
CA ASP A 815 -18.73 34.79 22.12
C ASP A 815 -18.17 35.35 20.82
N HIS A 816 -17.89 34.48 19.85
CA HIS A 816 -17.17 34.89 18.65
C HIS A 816 -18.10 35.37 17.52
N SER A 817 -19.36 34.97 17.52
CA SER A 817 -20.39 35.41 16.56
C SER A 817 -21.28 36.55 17.06
N PHE A 818 -21.11 36.99 18.32
CA PHE A 818 -21.96 37.99 18.98
C PHE A 818 -23.43 37.57 19.18
N GLU A 819 -23.78 36.30 19.00
CA GLU A 819 -25.15 35.80 19.19
C GLU A 819 -25.58 35.78 20.67
N LEU A 820 -24.64 35.95 21.61
CA LEU A 820 -24.93 36.14 23.03
C LEU A 820 -25.12 37.62 23.39
N VAL A 821 -24.81 38.55 22.48
CA VAL A 821 -25.15 39.97 22.62
C VAL A 821 -26.65 40.14 22.51
N ARG A 822 -27.23 40.91 23.44
CA ARG A 822 -28.67 41.19 23.45
C ARG A 822 -28.95 42.51 22.72
N PRO A 823 -29.84 42.54 21.72
CA PRO A 823 -30.33 43.78 21.16
C PRO A 823 -31.37 44.39 22.09
N ASP A 824 -31.34 45.71 22.23
CA ASP A 824 -32.32 46.48 22.99
C ASP A 824 -33.59 46.70 22.15
N TRP A 825 -34.56 45.81 22.31
CA TRP A 825 -35.85 45.90 21.61
C TRP A 825 -36.66 47.16 21.98
N ASP A 826 -36.41 47.79 23.12
CA ASP A 826 -37.06 49.06 23.49
C ASP A 826 -36.45 50.26 22.73
N SER A 827 -35.27 50.09 22.11
CA SER A 827 -34.67 51.10 21.22
C SER A 827 -35.35 51.23 19.86
N PHE A 828 -36.32 50.36 19.54
CA PHE A 828 -36.95 50.26 18.22
C PHE A 828 -37.68 51.55 17.78
N ASN A 829 -37.25 52.13 16.65
CA ASN A 829 -37.78 53.36 16.04
C ASN A 829 -37.56 53.37 14.51
N GLN A 830 -37.85 54.48 13.81
CA GLN A 830 -37.68 54.53 12.35
C GLN A 830 -36.21 54.36 11.92
N SER A 831 -35.25 54.92 12.65
CA SER A 831 -33.82 54.77 12.38
C SER A 831 -33.36 53.31 12.51
N THR A 832 -33.95 52.54 13.43
CA THR A 832 -33.59 51.12 13.58
C THR A 832 -34.04 50.28 12.41
N VAL A 833 -35.16 50.65 11.77
CA VAL A 833 -35.66 50.05 10.52
C VAL A 833 -34.78 50.48 9.33
N ASP A 834 -34.48 51.77 9.20
CA ASP A 834 -33.74 52.32 8.05
C ASP A 834 -32.33 51.72 7.93
N TYR A 835 -31.69 51.38 9.04
CA TYR A 835 -30.34 50.80 9.11
C TYR A 835 -30.31 49.30 9.49
N ASN A 836 -31.48 48.69 9.73
CA ASN A 836 -31.68 47.28 10.13
C ASN A 836 -30.82 46.82 11.33
N TRP A 837 -30.88 47.58 12.44
CA TRP A 837 -30.09 47.35 13.66
C TRP A 837 -30.85 47.78 14.93
N LEU A 838 -30.37 47.42 16.13
CA LEU A 838 -30.86 47.92 17.43
C LEU A 838 -29.67 48.37 18.30
N GLU A 839 -29.88 49.18 19.35
CA GLU A 839 -28.80 49.44 20.31
C GLU A 839 -28.41 48.14 21.04
N MET A 840 -27.12 47.96 21.35
CA MET A 840 -26.68 46.84 22.19
C MET A 840 -27.18 47.06 23.62
N LEU A 841 -27.94 46.12 24.18
CA LEU A 841 -28.31 46.11 25.59
C LEU A 841 -27.12 45.65 26.44
N GLN A 842 -26.88 46.28 27.60
CA GLN A 842 -25.88 45.77 28.54
C GLN A 842 -26.36 44.42 29.10
N SER A 843 -25.56 43.37 28.99
CA SER A 843 -25.91 42.04 29.48
C SER A 843 -25.98 42.01 31.01
N ASN A 844 -27.19 41.85 31.56
CA ASN A 844 -27.43 41.59 33.00
C ASN A 844 -27.42 40.10 33.37
N ILE A 845 -26.79 39.24 32.55
CA ILE A 845 -26.50 37.86 32.95
C ILE A 845 -25.32 37.92 33.93
N ALA A 846 -25.44 37.25 35.07
CA ALA A 846 -24.40 37.24 36.10
C ALA A 846 -23.13 36.53 35.62
N ALA A 847 -22.02 36.86 36.31
CA ALA A 847 -20.64 36.48 36.06
C ALA A 847 -19.91 37.30 34.98
N GLU A 848 -18.76 37.81 35.41
CA GLU A 848 -17.68 38.44 34.62
C GLU A 848 -17.35 37.61 33.35
N ASN A 849 -16.76 38.26 32.32
CA ASN A 849 -16.20 37.68 31.07
C ASN A 849 -17.05 37.69 29.77
N PHE A 850 -18.00 38.60 29.58
CA PHE A 850 -18.71 38.78 28.29
C PHE A 850 -18.38 40.11 27.60
N TRP A 851 -18.93 40.36 26.40
CA TRP A 851 -18.74 41.62 25.68
C TRP A 851 -19.38 42.80 26.42
N GLU A 852 -18.57 43.78 26.81
CA GLU A 852 -19.03 45.06 27.33
C GLU A 852 -19.13 46.10 26.21
N LYS A 853 -20.16 46.95 26.27
CA LYS A 853 -20.26 48.11 25.39
C LYS A 853 -19.56 49.34 25.96
N TYR A 854 -18.90 50.10 25.09
CA TYR A 854 -18.50 51.47 25.35
C TYR A 854 -19.30 52.41 24.45
N GLY A 855 -19.99 53.39 25.04
CA GLY A 855 -20.98 54.20 24.35
C GLY A 855 -22.25 53.40 24.01
N SER A 856 -22.73 53.55 22.79
CA SER A 856 -23.89 52.82 22.24
C SER A 856 -23.53 52.16 20.90
N PRO A 857 -22.79 51.03 20.88
CA PRO A 857 -22.68 50.20 19.69
C PRO A 857 -24.04 49.59 19.33
N MET A 858 -24.19 49.19 18.07
CA MET A 858 -25.45 48.63 17.57
C MET A 858 -25.30 47.13 17.33
N VAL A 859 -26.42 46.45 17.11
CA VAL A 859 -26.50 45.04 16.72
C VAL A 859 -27.36 44.99 15.47
N ALA A 860 -26.80 44.57 14.34
CA ALA A 860 -27.56 44.26 13.14
C ALA A 860 -28.40 43.00 13.39
N ILE A 861 -29.63 42.95 12.87
CA ILE A 861 -30.59 41.88 13.18
C ILE A 861 -31.28 41.34 11.92
N GLN A 862 -31.74 40.08 11.97
CA GLN A 862 -32.43 39.42 10.85
C GLN A 862 -33.89 39.86 10.61
N TRP A 863 -34.42 40.84 11.34
CA TRP A 863 -35.87 41.09 11.43
C TRP A 863 -36.41 41.96 10.27
N ASN A 864 -37.11 41.32 9.33
CA ASN A 864 -37.79 41.94 8.19
C ASN A 864 -36.89 42.89 7.35
N PRO A 865 -35.72 42.41 6.86
CA PRO A 865 -34.76 43.22 6.13
C PRO A 865 -35.34 43.72 4.80
N ALA A 866 -35.11 45.01 4.49
CA ALA A 866 -35.54 45.62 3.24
C ALA A 866 -34.75 45.12 2.01
N ASP A 867 -33.54 44.59 2.22
CA ASP A 867 -32.65 44.02 1.19
C ASP A 867 -31.76 42.95 1.84
N LYS A 868 -31.30 41.95 1.06
CA LYS A 868 -30.40 40.90 1.54
C LYS A 868 -29.08 41.43 2.14
N ASN A 869 -28.60 42.58 1.66
CA ASN A 869 -27.36 43.20 2.15
C ASN A 869 -27.54 43.78 3.57
N ALA A 870 -28.79 43.95 4.03
CA ALA A 870 -29.11 44.43 5.37
C ALA A 870 -28.97 43.38 6.48
N LEU A 871 -28.77 42.11 6.11
CA LEU A 871 -28.59 41.00 7.06
C LEU A 871 -27.31 41.14 7.90
N ALA A 872 -27.19 40.29 8.93
CA ALA A 872 -25.95 40.00 9.64
C ALA A 872 -24.84 39.49 8.69
N ILE A 873 -23.62 39.24 9.20
CA ILE A 873 -22.56 38.61 8.37
C ILE A 873 -22.80 37.11 8.34
N TYR A 874 -22.90 36.50 9.52
CA TYR A 874 -23.38 35.15 9.77
C TYR A 874 -24.58 35.21 10.75
N GLY A 875 -25.26 34.09 11.02
CA GLY A 875 -26.30 34.01 12.07
C GLY A 875 -27.56 34.89 11.94
N GLU A 876 -28.19 35.15 13.09
CA GLU A 876 -29.28 36.11 13.30
C GLU A 876 -28.76 37.54 13.51
N GLN A 877 -27.53 37.70 14.04
CA GLN A 877 -27.01 38.97 14.56
C GLN A 877 -25.52 39.20 14.31
N ALA A 878 -25.13 40.47 14.18
CA ALA A 878 -23.71 40.87 14.14
C ALA A 878 -23.54 42.25 14.79
N VAL A 879 -22.43 42.48 15.50
CA VAL A 879 -22.21 43.77 16.17
C VAL A 879 -21.79 44.85 15.16
N CYS A 880 -22.28 46.07 15.33
CA CYS A 880 -21.86 47.24 14.56
C CYS A 880 -21.09 48.19 15.47
N VAL A 881 -19.87 48.55 15.05
CA VAL A 881 -18.94 49.37 15.84
C VAL A 881 -18.38 50.55 15.04
N ARG A 882 -17.88 51.55 15.76
CA ARG A 882 -17.14 52.72 15.24
C ARG A 882 -16.21 53.29 16.32
N ASN A 883 -15.40 54.31 16.01
CA ASN A 883 -14.36 54.81 16.94
C ASN A 883 -14.88 55.21 18.34
N SER A 884 -16.07 55.81 18.45
CA SER A 884 -16.66 56.21 19.74
C SER A 884 -17.73 55.26 20.30
N HIS A 885 -18.03 54.15 19.62
CA HIS A 885 -19.05 53.16 20.00
C HIS A 885 -18.53 51.77 19.67
N PHE A 886 -18.00 51.05 20.65
CA PHE A 886 -17.26 49.82 20.44
C PHE A 886 -17.57 48.78 21.51
N VAL A 887 -17.12 47.54 21.27
CA VAL A 887 -17.21 46.45 22.27
C VAL A 887 -15.83 46.02 22.74
N ARG A 888 -15.75 45.55 23.99
CA ARG A 888 -14.54 44.97 24.57
C ARG A 888 -14.84 43.68 25.32
N GLN A 889 -13.86 42.78 25.39
CA GLN A 889 -13.93 41.57 26.20
C GLN A 889 -12.60 41.38 26.94
N HIS A 890 -12.68 40.95 28.20
CA HIS A 890 -11.53 40.69 29.04
C HIS A 890 -11.25 39.17 29.05
N ILE A 891 -10.01 38.79 28.73
CA ILE A 891 -9.54 37.41 28.61
C ILE A 891 -8.56 37.12 29.76
N TYR A 892 -8.98 36.26 30.69
CA TYR A 892 -8.25 35.94 31.93
C TYR A 892 -7.57 34.56 31.91
N GLU A 893 -8.00 33.68 31.00
CA GLU A 893 -7.63 32.26 30.99
C GLU A 893 -7.17 31.83 29.59
N GLY A 894 -6.29 30.82 29.53
CA GLY A 894 -5.72 30.31 28.28
C GLY A 894 -4.62 31.18 27.65
N VAL A 895 -4.20 32.27 28.32
CA VAL A 895 -3.13 33.15 27.85
C VAL A 895 -1.77 32.72 28.41
N GLY A 896 -0.84 32.34 27.54
CA GLY A 896 0.56 32.05 27.85
C GLY A 896 1.46 33.28 27.74
N GLY A 897 2.35 33.48 28.72
CA GLY A 897 3.39 34.50 28.64
C GLY A 897 4.49 34.08 27.65
N ASN A 898 4.93 35.01 26.80
CA ASN A 898 5.83 34.77 25.65
C ASN A 898 5.22 33.97 24.48
N GLU A 899 3.92 33.66 24.52
CA GLU A 899 3.23 33.00 23.41
C GLU A 899 2.73 34.01 22.37
N THR A 900 2.62 33.55 21.12
CA THR A 900 2.08 34.35 20.01
C THR A 900 0.66 33.95 19.71
N TYR A 901 -0.21 34.96 19.56
CA TYR A 901 -1.62 34.80 19.25
C TYR A 901 -1.97 35.52 17.96
N THR A 902 -2.92 34.98 17.21
CA THR A 902 -3.54 35.63 16.07
C THR A 902 -4.97 36.02 16.38
N LEU A 903 -5.25 37.31 16.28
CA LEU A 903 -6.59 37.87 16.34
C LEU A 903 -7.13 38.01 14.92
N SER A 904 -8.35 37.53 14.65
CA SER A 904 -9.02 37.68 13.35
C SER A 904 -10.51 37.95 13.49
N GLY A 905 -11.14 38.43 12.41
CA GLY A 905 -12.58 38.71 12.36
C GLY A 905 -13.07 39.01 10.95
N PHE A 906 -14.38 38.85 10.73
CA PHE A 906 -15.06 39.20 9.49
C PHE A 906 -15.75 40.55 9.62
N PHE A 907 -15.67 41.34 8.55
CA PHE A 907 -16.19 42.69 8.50
C PHE A 907 -16.97 42.95 7.23
N LYS A 908 -18.07 43.71 7.36
CA LYS A 908 -18.93 44.12 6.25
C LYS A 908 -19.36 45.57 6.45
N ARG A 909 -19.70 46.25 5.36
CA ARG A 909 -20.34 47.56 5.45
C ARG A 909 -21.72 47.43 6.08
N GLN A 910 -22.05 48.29 7.04
CA GLN A 910 -23.40 48.33 7.61
C GLN A 910 -24.42 48.84 6.57
N TRP A 911 -25.64 48.30 6.61
CA TRP A 911 -26.74 48.73 5.75
C TRP A 911 -26.95 50.24 5.79
N ASN A 912 -27.22 50.86 4.64
CA ASN A 912 -27.41 52.32 4.49
C ASN A 912 -26.31 53.24 5.08
N VAL A 913 -25.13 52.72 5.44
CA VAL A 913 -23.95 53.50 5.83
C VAL A 913 -23.00 53.63 4.64
N ASN A 914 -22.58 54.86 4.32
CA ASN A 914 -21.68 55.17 3.20
C ASN A 914 -20.90 56.47 3.49
N PRO A 915 -19.56 56.47 3.50
CA PRO A 915 -18.66 55.35 3.24
C PRO A 915 -18.66 54.29 4.36
N GLY A 916 -18.11 53.11 4.09
CA GLY A 916 -17.95 52.06 5.10
C GLY A 916 -16.94 52.44 6.20
N GLY A 917 -17.15 51.90 7.41
CA GLY A 917 -16.19 52.03 8.51
C GLY A 917 -14.86 51.32 8.27
N THR A 918 -13.82 51.75 8.98
CA THR A 918 -12.53 51.05 9.03
C THR A 918 -12.50 50.12 10.24
N PRO A 919 -12.32 48.79 10.09
CA PRO A 919 -12.12 47.89 11.23
C PRO A 919 -10.88 48.28 12.05
N ARG A 920 -10.95 48.17 13.38
CA ARG A 920 -9.81 48.34 14.29
C ARG A 920 -9.81 47.31 15.40
N PHE A 921 -8.67 46.65 15.58
CA PHE A 921 -8.38 45.78 16.70
C PHE A 921 -7.42 46.45 17.68
N GLU A 922 -7.75 46.40 18.97
CA GLU A 922 -6.82 46.81 20.03
C GLU A 922 -6.72 45.71 21.08
N VAL A 923 -5.51 45.44 21.59
CA VAL A 923 -5.28 44.56 22.74
C VAL A 923 -4.42 45.29 23.75
N ASP A 924 -4.93 45.39 24.99
CA ASP A 924 -4.21 45.92 26.14
C ASP A 924 -3.91 44.76 27.12
N HIS A 925 -2.65 44.58 27.53
CA HIS A 925 -2.29 43.79 28.71
C HIS A 925 -2.57 44.63 29.95
N ILE A 926 -3.40 44.10 30.85
CA ILE A 926 -3.69 44.73 32.13
C ILE A 926 -3.15 43.83 33.23
N SER A 927 -2.26 44.39 34.06
CA SER A 927 -1.68 43.71 35.20
C SER A 927 -2.11 44.36 36.50
N TRP A 928 -2.31 43.54 37.52
CA TRP A 928 -2.83 43.98 38.82
C TRP A 928 -1.73 43.89 39.90
N ASP A 929 -1.67 44.88 40.78
CA ASP A 929 -0.82 44.85 41.99
C ASP A 929 -1.55 44.24 43.20
N ASP A 930 -0.81 43.92 44.27
CA ASP A 930 -1.36 43.32 45.48
C ASP A 930 -2.30 44.26 46.28
N GLN A 931 -2.48 45.50 45.82
CA GLN A 931 -3.42 46.49 46.37
C GLN A 931 -4.67 46.65 45.50
N GLY A 932 -4.76 45.95 44.36
CA GLY A 932 -5.89 46.01 43.43
C GLY A 932 -5.83 47.16 42.42
N ASN A 933 -4.68 47.82 42.23
CA ASN A 933 -4.52 48.81 41.16
C ASN A 933 -4.12 48.12 39.84
N SER A 934 -4.75 48.53 38.74
CA SER A 934 -4.43 48.06 37.39
C SER A 934 -3.38 48.94 36.68
N THR A 935 -2.37 48.34 36.09
CA THR A 935 -1.50 48.96 35.07
C THR A 935 -1.91 48.46 33.69
N ARG A 936 -2.00 49.33 32.69
CA ARG A 936 -2.44 49.00 31.32
C ARG A 936 -1.34 49.28 30.30
N ASN A 937 -0.95 48.26 29.54
CA ASN A 937 0.06 48.31 28.50
C ASN A 937 -0.54 47.89 27.14
N ARG A 938 -0.45 48.78 26.14
CA ARG A 938 -0.91 48.50 24.77
C ARG A 938 -0.01 47.48 24.09
N LEU A 939 -0.55 46.31 23.71
CA LEU A 939 0.15 45.30 22.91
C LEU A 939 -0.10 45.47 21.41
N LEU A 940 -1.33 45.79 21.02
CA LEU A 940 -1.78 45.83 19.62
C LEU A 940 -2.72 47.02 19.37
N ASN A 941 -2.55 47.72 18.25
CA ASN A 941 -3.46 48.77 17.77
C ASN A 941 -3.49 48.78 16.23
N GLU A 942 -4.18 47.82 15.63
CA GLU A 942 -4.20 47.63 14.19
C GLU A 942 -5.45 48.24 13.56
N VAL A 943 -5.26 49.11 12.55
CA VAL A 943 -6.35 49.77 11.82
C VAL A 943 -6.32 49.30 10.38
N PHE A 944 -7.36 48.58 9.97
CA PHE A 944 -7.45 48.01 8.64
C PHE A 944 -8.05 48.99 7.62
N ALA A 945 -8.01 48.60 6.34
CA ALA A 945 -8.62 49.36 5.26
C ALA A 945 -10.15 49.51 5.46
N PRO A 946 -10.80 50.55 4.89
CA PRO A 946 -12.25 50.66 4.93
C PRO A 946 -12.92 49.45 4.27
N VAL A 947 -14.01 48.95 4.85
CA VAL A 947 -14.75 47.82 4.25
C VAL A 947 -15.31 48.17 2.85
N PRO A 948 -15.39 47.19 1.93
CA PRO A 948 -15.87 47.42 0.57
C PRO A 948 -17.28 48.06 0.47
N ASN A 949 -17.46 48.84 -0.58
CA ASN A 949 -18.69 49.61 -0.85
C ASN A 949 -19.78 48.82 -1.62
N ASP A 950 -19.63 47.51 -1.73
CA ASP A 950 -20.55 46.56 -2.38
C ASP A 950 -21.21 45.58 -1.39
N TYR A 951 -20.95 45.76 -0.08
CA TYR A 951 -21.35 44.84 1.00
C TYR A 951 -20.70 43.45 0.94
N SER A 952 -19.57 43.28 0.25
CA SER A 952 -18.77 42.06 0.40
C SER A 952 -18.21 41.94 1.82
N VAL A 953 -18.15 40.71 2.32
CA VAL A 953 -17.51 40.38 3.60
C VAL A 953 -16.01 40.24 3.37
N VAL A 954 -15.19 40.81 4.26
CA VAL A 954 -13.73 40.68 4.24
C VAL A 954 -13.23 40.21 5.59
N ARG A 955 -12.28 39.27 5.61
CA ARG A 955 -11.61 38.86 6.85
C ARG A 955 -10.33 39.66 7.05
N HIS A 956 -10.08 40.04 8.29
CA HIS A 956 -8.83 40.64 8.71
C HIS A 956 -8.23 39.83 9.85
N SER A 957 -6.90 39.73 9.89
CA SER A 957 -6.18 39.20 11.05
C SER A 957 -4.89 39.96 11.31
N VAL A 958 -4.40 39.86 12.55
CA VAL A 958 -3.12 40.41 12.99
C VAL A 958 -2.58 39.57 14.13
N THR A 959 -1.25 39.41 14.17
CA THR A 959 -0.54 38.65 15.19
C THR A 959 0.05 39.56 16.26
N PHE A 960 0.06 39.11 17.51
CA PHE A 960 0.81 39.76 18.59
C PHE A 960 1.39 38.71 19.55
N THR A 961 2.50 39.05 20.18
CA THR A 961 3.13 38.20 21.20
C THR A 961 2.84 38.77 22.58
N VAL A 962 2.33 37.93 23.48
CA VAL A 962 2.09 38.29 24.87
C VAL A 962 3.43 38.38 25.60
N PRO A 963 3.72 39.44 26.37
CA PRO A 963 5.02 39.58 27.01
C PRO A 963 5.26 38.48 28.05
N SER A 964 6.52 38.08 28.24
CA SER A 964 6.92 37.10 29.27
C SER A 964 6.64 37.56 30.72
N SER A 965 6.31 38.84 30.91
CA SER A 965 5.83 39.40 32.18
C SER A 965 4.35 39.13 32.48
N PHE A 966 3.59 38.55 31.55
CA PHE A 966 2.19 38.18 31.77
C PHE A 966 2.14 37.05 32.82
N LYS A 967 1.52 37.33 33.97
CA LYS A 967 1.42 36.41 35.11
C LYS A 967 -0.03 35.95 35.32
N ARG A 968 -0.20 34.83 36.01
CA ARG A 968 -1.53 34.34 36.43
C ARG A 968 -2.23 35.42 37.29
N GLY A 969 -3.37 35.91 36.83
CA GLY A 969 -4.12 37.02 37.44
C GLY A 969 -4.02 38.34 36.67
N ASP A 970 -3.19 38.42 35.64
CA ASP A 970 -3.30 39.46 34.60
C ASP A 970 -4.40 39.10 33.59
N GLU A 971 -4.81 40.08 32.78
CA GLU A 971 -5.85 39.93 31.74
C GLU A 971 -5.39 40.58 30.42
N LEU A 972 -5.95 40.10 29.29
CA LEU A 972 -5.93 40.82 28.02
C LEU A 972 -7.30 41.46 27.79
N GLU A 973 -7.36 42.79 27.68
CA GLU A 973 -8.58 43.48 27.21
C GLU A 973 -8.51 43.65 25.70
N LEU A 974 -9.34 42.89 24.99
CA LEU A 974 -9.56 42.95 23.55
C LEU A 974 -10.65 43.99 23.24
N LYS A 975 -10.42 44.88 22.27
CA LYS A 975 -11.41 45.83 21.75
C LYS A 975 -11.62 45.64 20.26
N ILE A 976 -12.89 45.65 19.86
CA ILE A 976 -13.32 45.62 18.47
C ILE A 976 -14.05 46.93 18.19
N SER A 977 -13.47 47.76 17.31
CA SER A 977 -13.86 49.16 17.16
C SER A 977 -13.71 49.64 15.71
N GLY A 978 -14.04 50.90 15.45
CA GLY A 978 -13.74 51.55 14.18
C GLY A 978 -12.52 52.47 14.25
N GLY A 979 -11.73 52.53 13.19
CA GLY A 979 -10.67 53.54 13.01
C GLY A 979 -11.22 54.94 12.64
N ASN A 980 -12.49 55.04 12.25
CA ASN A 980 -13.16 56.28 11.84
C ASN A 980 -14.55 56.45 12.48
N THR A 981 -15.29 57.49 12.08
CA THR A 981 -16.64 57.83 12.58
C THR A 981 -17.76 56.97 12.01
N GLU A 982 -17.47 56.20 10.96
CA GLU A 982 -18.45 55.41 10.22
C GLU A 982 -18.59 54.02 10.82
N TRP A 983 -19.77 53.43 10.64
CA TRP A 983 -20.09 52.14 11.20
C TRP A 983 -19.57 51.00 10.32
N VAL A 984 -19.05 49.97 10.98
CA VAL A 984 -18.68 48.70 10.37
C VAL A 984 -19.35 47.56 11.12
N GLN A 985 -19.91 46.61 10.38
CA GLN A 985 -20.48 45.37 10.90
C GLN A 985 -19.33 44.37 11.12
N CYS A 986 -19.40 43.60 12.19
CA CYS A 986 -18.32 42.76 12.68
C CYS A 986 -18.86 41.44 13.24
N ASP A 987 -18.19 40.33 12.92
CA ASP A 987 -18.61 38.97 13.22
C ASP A 987 -17.42 37.99 13.20
N GLY A 988 -17.59 36.78 13.72
CA GLY A 988 -16.63 35.68 13.67
C GLY A 988 -15.25 35.99 14.24
N ILE A 989 -15.18 36.66 15.40
CA ILE A 989 -13.91 37.08 16.03
C ILE A 989 -13.20 35.91 16.70
N GLN A 990 -11.99 35.62 16.26
CA GLN A 990 -11.14 34.56 16.82
C GLN A 990 -9.86 35.13 17.42
N LEU A 991 -9.50 34.70 18.63
CA LEU A 991 -8.17 34.85 19.23
C LEU A 991 -7.59 33.45 19.42
N VAL A 992 -6.71 33.01 18.52
CA VAL A 992 -6.14 31.66 18.50
C VAL A 992 -4.64 31.68 18.77
N GLU A 993 -4.12 30.59 19.34
CA GLU A 993 -2.68 30.38 19.52
C GLU A 993 -1.99 30.18 18.15
N GLY A 994 -0.77 30.69 18.02
CA GLY A 994 0.02 30.63 16.79
C GLY A 994 0.01 31.89 15.94
N ASN A 995 0.64 31.80 14.77
CA ASN A 995 0.95 32.91 13.86
C ASN A 995 0.01 33.03 12.64
N VAL A 996 -1.06 32.24 12.59
CA VAL A 996 -2.11 32.32 11.58
C VAL A 996 -3.49 32.30 12.24
N ALA A 997 -4.48 32.87 11.57
CA ALA A 997 -5.86 32.61 11.94
C ALA A 997 -6.20 31.14 11.66
N SER A 998 -7.24 30.61 12.30
CA SER A 998 -7.76 29.27 11.99
C SER A 998 -8.94 29.37 11.03
N VAL A 999 -9.41 28.23 10.53
CA VAL A 999 -10.69 28.13 9.85
C VAL A 999 -11.75 28.70 10.79
N TYR A 1000 -12.59 29.56 10.23
CA TYR A 1000 -13.81 29.95 10.92
C TYR A 1000 -14.72 28.73 10.85
N ASP A 1001 -14.78 27.97 11.94
CA ASP A 1001 -15.84 27.00 12.14
C ASP A 1001 -17.09 27.83 12.46
N PRO A 1002 -18.07 27.93 11.53
CA PRO A 1002 -19.23 28.75 11.77
C PRO A 1002 -20.08 28.04 12.82
N GLU A 1003 -20.09 28.58 14.04
CA GLU A 1003 -21.10 28.21 15.04
C GLU A 1003 -22.53 28.61 14.62
N ASP A 1004 -22.77 29.03 13.37
CA ASP A 1004 -24.07 28.83 12.69
C ASP A 1004 -24.49 27.35 12.72
N SER A 1005 -23.54 26.40 12.76
CA SER A 1005 -23.81 25.01 13.10
C SER A 1005 -24.50 24.92 14.47
N VAL A 1006 -23.92 25.54 15.50
CA VAL A 1006 -24.48 25.57 16.85
C VAL A 1006 -25.75 26.42 16.93
N TRP A 1007 -25.92 27.51 16.18
CA TRP A 1007 -27.17 28.27 16.13
C TRP A 1007 -28.31 27.48 15.44
N GLN A 1008 -28.05 26.84 14.29
CA GLN A 1008 -29.03 25.97 13.63
C GLN A 1008 -29.34 24.72 14.45
N VAL A 1009 -28.37 24.20 15.19
CA VAL A 1009 -28.54 23.03 16.09
C VAL A 1009 -29.24 23.40 17.41
N THR A 1010 -28.96 24.58 17.98
CA THR A 1010 -29.62 25.09 19.21
C THR A 1010 -31.07 25.53 18.98
N LYS A 1011 -31.46 25.89 17.75
CA LYS A 1011 -32.86 26.08 17.34
C LYS A 1011 -33.53 24.80 16.81
N GLY A 1012 -32.82 23.67 16.76
CA GLY A 1012 -33.35 22.38 16.31
C GLY A 1012 -33.61 22.28 14.80
N VAL A 1013 -33.02 23.18 13.99
CA VAL A 1013 -33.07 23.17 12.51
C VAL A 1013 -32.16 22.06 11.96
N TYR A 1014 -30.95 21.97 12.48
CA TYR A 1014 -30.10 20.79 12.34
C TYR A 1014 -30.30 19.89 13.56
N ARG A 1015 -30.86 18.71 13.33
CA ARG A 1015 -30.52 17.56 14.18
C ARG A 1015 -29.21 17.00 13.64
N PRO A 1016 -28.23 16.65 14.47
CA PRO A 1016 -27.16 15.76 14.01
C PRO A 1016 -27.80 14.50 13.39
N SER A 1017 -27.17 13.93 12.37
CA SER A 1017 -27.71 12.70 11.77
C SER A 1017 -27.80 11.61 12.84
N THR A 1018 -28.68 10.64 12.65
CA THR A 1018 -28.90 9.52 13.57
C THR A 1018 -27.69 8.58 13.72
N ASP A 1019 -26.57 8.92 13.09
CA ASP A 1019 -25.36 8.12 12.96
C ASP A 1019 -24.22 8.63 13.86
N LEU A 1020 -24.39 9.76 14.56
CA LEU A 1020 -23.44 10.13 15.62
C LEU A 1020 -23.50 9.08 16.76
N HIS A 1021 -22.34 8.57 17.16
CA HIS A 1021 -22.28 7.52 18.18
C HIS A 1021 -22.61 8.08 19.57
N LEU A 1022 -23.72 7.61 20.17
CA LEU A 1022 -24.11 8.00 21.54
C LEU A 1022 -23.10 7.49 22.58
N LEU A 1023 -22.48 8.42 23.30
CA LEU A 1023 -21.47 8.16 24.35
C LEU A 1023 -22.03 8.27 25.77
N TRP A 1024 -23.13 8.99 26.01
CA TRP A 1024 -23.75 9.11 27.33
C TRP A 1024 -25.23 9.48 27.23
N VAL A 1025 -26.04 9.09 28.22
CA VAL A 1025 -27.44 9.54 28.36
C VAL A 1025 -27.81 9.72 29.85
N GLY A 1026 -28.62 10.73 30.14
CA GLY A 1026 -29.07 11.06 31.50
C GLY A 1026 -30.01 12.25 31.56
N ALA A 1027 -30.09 12.90 32.72
CA ALA A 1027 -30.84 14.14 32.94
C ALA A 1027 -30.19 14.89 34.11
N GLN A 1028 -29.25 15.78 33.83
CA GLN A 1028 -28.45 16.46 34.85
C GLN A 1028 -28.38 17.97 34.58
N TYR A 1029 -28.47 18.80 35.63
CA TYR A 1029 -28.17 20.23 35.51
C TYR A 1029 -26.69 20.50 35.20
N VAL A 1030 -25.84 19.51 35.50
CA VAL A 1030 -24.37 19.59 35.54
C VAL A 1030 -23.96 20.62 36.59
N ASN A 1031 -24.37 20.40 37.85
CA ASN A 1031 -23.96 21.22 38.99
C ASN A 1031 -22.66 20.72 39.65
N SER A 1032 -22.10 21.45 40.62
CA SER A 1032 -20.81 21.13 41.26
C SER A 1032 -20.72 19.79 42.02
N SER A 1033 -21.83 19.08 42.20
CA SER A 1033 -21.86 17.71 42.74
C SER A 1033 -21.98 16.61 41.67
N GLN A 1034 -22.09 16.99 40.40
CA GLN A 1034 -22.40 16.09 39.29
C GLN A 1034 -21.18 15.91 38.37
N THR A 1035 -20.88 14.65 38.07
CA THR A 1035 -19.83 14.20 37.16
C THR A 1035 -20.44 13.27 36.12
N ILE A 1036 -20.04 13.44 34.86
CA ILE A 1036 -20.52 12.69 33.70
C ILE A 1036 -19.31 12.04 33.02
N THR A 1037 -19.44 10.76 32.66
CA THR A 1037 -18.40 9.97 32.00
C THR A 1037 -18.91 9.49 30.64
N PRO A 1038 -18.47 10.09 29.53
CA PRO A 1038 -18.73 9.55 28.19
C PRO A 1038 -18.02 8.20 27.98
N LEU A 1039 -18.63 7.30 27.19
CA LEU A 1039 -18.09 5.97 26.88
C LEU A 1039 -16.79 5.99 26.07
N LYS A 1040 -16.49 7.11 25.41
CA LYS A 1040 -15.28 7.32 24.60
C LYS A 1040 -14.62 8.63 25.02
N LYS A 1041 -13.29 8.61 25.13
CA LYS A 1041 -12.51 9.79 25.48
C LYS A 1041 -12.62 10.89 24.43
N LEU A 1042 -12.41 12.13 24.83
CA LEU A 1042 -12.44 13.27 23.92
C LEU A 1042 -11.26 13.21 22.91
N SER A 1043 -10.07 12.77 23.35
CA SER A 1043 -8.90 12.49 22.49
C SER A 1043 -9.17 11.45 21.39
N ASP A 1044 -9.89 10.39 21.73
CA ASP A 1044 -10.17 9.27 20.84
C ASP A 1044 -11.29 9.58 19.80
N CYS A 1045 -12.01 10.70 19.96
CA CYS A 1045 -13.04 11.15 19.02
C CYS A 1045 -12.41 11.78 17.76
N LYS A 1046 -13.11 11.71 16.62
CA LYS A 1046 -12.59 12.26 15.35
C LYS A 1046 -12.40 13.78 15.43
N ASN A 1047 -13.39 14.49 15.96
CA ASN A 1047 -13.45 15.93 16.07
C ASN A 1047 -13.83 16.41 17.49
N GLY A 1048 -14.62 15.64 18.26
CA GLY A 1048 -14.98 16.03 19.64
C GLY A 1048 -16.20 15.32 20.25
N TRP A 1049 -16.92 16.02 21.12
CA TRP A 1049 -18.21 15.60 21.69
C TRP A 1049 -19.34 16.58 21.31
N ILE A 1050 -20.54 16.09 20.99
CA ILE A 1050 -21.77 16.90 20.96
C ILE A 1050 -22.57 16.67 22.24
N LEU A 1051 -22.85 17.73 22.98
CA LEU A 1051 -23.70 17.75 24.17
C LEU A 1051 -25.14 18.07 23.78
N ALA A 1052 -26.11 17.21 24.06
CA ALA A 1052 -27.52 17.48 23.84
C ALA A 1052 -28.23 17.85 25.15
N TRP A 1053 -29.02 18.92 25.12
CA TRP A 1053 -29.76 19.47 26.23
C TRP A 1053 -31.26 19.54 25.89
N SER A 1054 -32.11 19.52 26.91
CA SER A 1054 -33.55 19.77 26.75
C SER A 1054 -34.15 20.58 27.89
N ASP A 1055 -35.38 21.06 27.68
CA ASP A 1055 -36.19 21.74 28.69
C ASP A 1055 -36.33 20.93 29.99
N TYR A 1056 -36.29 21.62 31.12
CA TYR A 1056 -36.45 21.03 32.44
C TYR A 1056 -37.46 21.82 33.27
N SER A 1057 -38.68 21.30 33.40
CA SER A 1057 -39.76 21.91 34.16
C SER A 1057 -40.48 20.83 34.99
N GLY A 1058 -40.13 20.73 36.28
CA GLY A 1058 -40.59 19.65 37.15
C GLY A 1058 -40.01 18.25 36.85
N GLY A 1059 -39.18 18.14 35.82
CA GLY A 1059 -38.56 16.94 35.29
C GLY A 1059 -37.90 17.26 33.94
N ALA A 1060 -37.10 16.33 33.41
CA ALA A 1060 -36.52 16.50 32.07
C ALA A 1060 -37.57 16.19 31.00
N ASN A 1061 -37.72 17.08 30.05
CA ASN A 1061 -38.73 17.01 29.00
C ASN A 1061 -38.10 16.62 27.65
N ASP A 1062 -38.84 15.89 26.81
CA ASP A 1062 -38.35 15.40 25.50
C ASP A 1062 -38.77 16.30 24.33
N TYR A 1063 -39.12 17.55 24.61
CA TYR A 1063 -39.27 18.62 23.62
C TYR A 1063 -38.19 19.69 23.88
N ASN A 1064 -38.12 20.72 23.02
CA ASN A 1064 -37.23 21.86 23.25
C ASN A 1064 -35.74 21.43 23.38
N TRP A 1065 -35.21 20.81 22.32
CA TRP A 1065 -33.85 20.29 22.26
C TRP A 1065 -32.85 21.30 21.71
N VAL A 1066 -31.65 21.26 22.27
CA VAL A 1066 -30.52 22.15 22.01
C VAL A 1066 -29.26 21.29 21.98
N TYR A 1067 -28.28 21.58 21.13
CA TYR A 1067 -26.98 20.89 21.22
C TYR A 1067 -25.80 21.85 21.11
N SER A 1068 -24.65 21.43 21.62
CA SER A 1068 -23.43 22.24 21.72
C SER A 1068 -22.19 21.37 21.50
N HIS A 1069 -21.16 21.89 20.85
CA HIS A 1069 -19.95 21.14 20.52
C HIS A 1069 -18.80 21.39 21.50
N ILE A 1070 -18.05 20.33 21.84
CA ILE A 1070 -16.78 20.37 22.55
C ILE A 1070 -15.69 19.82 21.62
N PRO A 1071 -14.78 20.65 21.06
CA PRO A 1071 -13.73 20.19 20.17
C PRO A 1071 -12.67 19.37 20.91
N LYS A 1072 -12.09 18.36 20.25
CA LYS A 1072 -11.05 17.52 20.86
C LYS A 1072 -9.75 18.25 21.17
N ALA A 1073 -9.49 19.39 20.53
CA ALA A 1073 -8.37 20.27 20.89
C ALA A 1073 -8.49 20.88 22.31
N HIS A 1074 -9.64 20.74 22.98
CA HIS A 1074 -9.86 21.27 24.32
C HIS A 1074 -8.97 20.64 25.42
N ILE A 1075 -8.41 19.45 25.19
CA ILE A 1075 -7.60 18.70 26.17
C ILE A 1075 -6.08 18.90 26.01
N ASP A 1076 -5.64 19.51 24.91
CA ASP A 1076 -4.25 19.91 24.76
C ASP A 1076 -3.94 21.06 25.73
N GLY A 1077 -2.81 21.01 26.43
CA GLY A 1077 -2.35 22.11 27.29
C GLY A 1077 -2.56 21.98 28.82
N ASN A 1078 -2.76 20.78 29.38
CA ASN A 1078 -2.63 20.54 30.83
C ASN A 1078 -3.64 21.33 31.71
N HIS A 1079 -4.85 21.58 31.19
CA HIS A 1079 -5.86 22.50 31.76
C HIS A 1079 -6.80 21.89 32.82
N GLY A 1080 -6.30 20.99 33.67
CA GLY A 1080 -7.10 20.36 34.73
C GLY A 1080 -7.67 21.37 35.74
N GLY A 1081 -8.90 21.86 35.50
CA GLY A 1081 -9.63 22.79 36.35
C GLY A 1081 -10.14 24.08 35.69
N GLN A 1082 -9.98 24.29 34.38
CA GLN A 1082 -10.59 25.42 33.65
C GLN A 1082 -12.00 25.06 33.15
N GLY A 1083 -12.94 25.99 33.27
CA GLY A 1083 -14.34 25.79 32.90
C GLY A 1083 -14.70 26.48 31.59
N ILE A 1084 -15.59 25.87 30.81
CA ILE A 1084 -16.16 26.42 29.58
C ILE A 1084 -17.62 26.80 29.76
N LEU A 1085 -18.05 27.85 29.06
CA LEU A 1085 -19.45 28.24 28.94
C LEU A 1085 -20.03 27.61 27.67
N VAL A 1086 -21.17 26.96 27.82
CA VAL A 1086 -21.84 26.21 26.76
C VAL A 1086 -23.22 26.85 26.48
N PRO A 1087 -23.45 27.45 25.30
CA PRO A 1087 -24.70 28.13 24.97
C PRO A 1087 -25.93 27.21 25.03
N THR A 1088 -27.02 27.73 25.60
CA THR A 1088 -28.34 27.10 25.70
C THR A 1088 -29.43 28.17 25.54
N PRO A 1089 -30.19 28.25 24.45
CA PRO A 1089 -31.25 29.25 24.30
C PRO A 1089 -32.39 29.03 25.30
N HIS A 1090 -32.96 30.12 25.82
CA HIS A 1090 -34.22 30.06 26.55
C HIS A 1090 -35.39 29.93 25.55
N MET A 1091 -36.25 28.93 25.71
CA MET A 1091 -37.14 28.51 24.63
C MET A 1091 -38.52 29.18 24.61
N GLU A 1092 -38.74 30.18 25.48
CA GLU A 1092 -39.96 31.01 25.48
C GLU A 1092 -39.70 32.52 25.31
N ASN A 1093 -38.45 32.99 25.29
CA ASN A 1093 -38.10 34.41 25.09
C ASN A 1093 -36.69 34.54 24.50
N VAL A 1094 -36.45 35.59 23.70
CA VAL A 1094 -35.29 35.78 22.79
C VAL A 1094 -33.95 36.05 23.49
N ALA A 1095 -33.62 35.27 24.51
CA ALA A 1095 -32.43 35.40 25.33
C ALA A 1095 -31.68 34.07 25.39
N VAL A 1096 -30.42 34.07 24.95
CA VAL A 1096 -29.53 32.92 25.15
C VAL A 1096 -29.04 32.89 26.60
N ASN A 1097 -28.99 31.70 27.19
CA ASN A 1097 -28.36 31.38 28.48
C ASN A 1097 -27.11 30.53 28.25
N ALA A 1098 -26.29 30.27 29.27
CA ALA A 1098 -25.13 29.38 29.14
C ALA A 1098 -24.91 28.51 30.39
N LYS A 1099 -24.53 27.25 30.17
CA LYS A 1099 -24.10 26.30 31.22
C LYS A 1099 -22.60 26.43 31.45
N TYR A 1100 -22.16 26.53 32.71
CA TYR A 1100 -20.73 26.50 33.03
C TYR A 1100 -20.30 25.10 33.48
N ILE A 1101 -19.39 24.47 32.73
CA ILE A 1101 -18.95 23.09 32.95
C ILE A 1101 -17.42 22.99 32.84
N TYR A 1102 -16.81 22.03 33.53
CA TYR A 1102 -15.40 21.69 33.35
C TYR A 1102 -15.31 20.44 32.49
N VAL A 1103 -14.46 20.45 31.47
CA VAL A 1103 -14.25 19.29 30.61
C VAL A 1103 -12.83 18.75 30.77
N SER A 1104 -12.72 17.43 30.74
CA SER A 1104 -11.47 16.69 30.68
C SER A 1104 -11.59 15.60 29.63
N ASP A 1105 -10.47 14.98 29.26
CA ASP A 1105 -10.40 13.89 28.28
C ASP A 1105 -11.37 12.72 28.55
N THR A 1106 -11.77 12.50 29.80
CA THR A 1106 -12.60 11.36 30.21
C THR A 1106 -13.94 11.73 30.83
N HIS A 1107 -14.13 12.99 31.25
CA HIS A 1107 -15.25 13.40 32.10
C HIS A 1107 -15.64 14.87 31.93
N ILE A 1108 -16.92 15.16 32.21
CA ILE A 1108 -17.45 16.51 32.41
C ILE A 1108 -17.87 16.66 33.88
N THR A 1109 -17.51 17.76 34.54
CA THR A 1109 -18.03 18.12 35.88
C THR A 1109 -18.72 19.49 35.85
N GLY A 1110 -19.59 19.74 36.84
CA GLY A 1110 -20.44 20.92 36.84
C GLY A 1110 -20.01 22.09 37.72
N HIS A 1111 -20.76 23.18 37.61
CA HIS A 1111 -20.58 24.39 38.43
C HIS A 1111 -21.81 24.68 39.30
N ALA A 1112 -21.61 25.35 40.45
CA ALA A 1112 -22.68 25.65 41.40
C ALA A 1112 -23.84 26.45 40.77
N GLU A 1113 -23.53 27.46 39.96
CA GLU A 1113 -24.55 28.35 39.35
C GLU A 1113 -25.56 27.62 38.45
N ASN A 1114 -25.21 26.46 37.87
CA ASN A 1114 -26.11 25.70 37.01
C ASN A 1114 -27.36 25.17 37.74
N GLN A 1115 -27.42 25.26 39.08
CA GLN A 1115 -28.58 24.89 39.91
C GLN A 1115 -29.60 26.04 40.10
N HIS A 1116 -29.27 27.26 39.69
CA HIS A 1116 -30.11 28.45 39.87
C HIS A 1116 -30.83 28.83 38.58
N ALA A 1117 -32.00 29.48 38.69
CA ALA A 1117 -32.76 29.92 37.53
C ALA A 1117 -32.09 31.15 36.87
N PRO A 1118 -32.06 31.26 35.52
CA PRO A 1118 -32.74 30.39 34.54
C PRO A 1118 -31.94 29.14 34.12
N LEU A 1119 -30.72 28.93 34.61
CA LEU A 1119 -29.83 27.84 34.16
C LEU A 1119 -30.34 26.44 34.53
N ASN A 1120 -31.15 26.32 35.58
CA ASN A 1120 -31.79 25.06 35.96
C ASN A 1120 -33.05 24.70 35.14
N ASN A 1121 -33.48 25.55 34.21
CA ASN A 1121 -34.58 25.24 33.27
C ASN A 1121 -34.11 24.36 32.08
N VAL A 1122 -32.84 23.97 32.04
CA VAL A 1122 -32.25 23.14 30.98
C VAL A 1122 -31.39 22.04 31.62
N ALA A 1123 -31.48 20.81 31.11
CA ALA A 1123 -30.69 19.67 31.58
C ALA A 1123 -29.94 18.99 30.43
N LEU A 1124 -28.72 18.51 30.70
CA LEU A 1124 -27.99 17.66 29.76
C LEU A 1124 -28.70 16.30 29.69
N ARG A 1125 -29.00 15.88 28.46
CA ARG A 1125 -29.70 14.64 28.14
C ARG A 1125 -28.78 13.60 27.53
N GLU A 1126 -27.94 13.97 26.57
CA GLU A 1126 -27.15 13.03 25.79
C GLU A 1126 -25.76 13.61 25.47
N ILE A 1127 -24.79 12.73 25.19
CA ILE A 1127 -23.49 13.11 24.60
C ILE A 1127 -23.23 12.18 23.44
N TYR A 1128 -22.76 12.71 22.31
CA TYR A 1128 -22.39 11.97 21.11
C TYR A 1128 -20.91 12.18 20.74
N GLU A 1129 -20.31 11.24 20.01
CA GLU A 1129 -19.05 11.44 19.29
C GLU A 1129 -19.25 12.38 18.09
N TYR A 1130 -18.28 13.25 17.85
CA TYR A 1130 -18.12 14.09 16.65
C TYR A 1130 -16.80 13.77 15.97
#